data_AF-A0A6P1GBC2-F1
#
_entry.id   AF-A0A6P1GBC2-F1
#
_cell.length_a   1.000
_cell.length_b   1.000
_cell.length_c   1.000
_cell.angle_alpha   90.00
_cell.angle_beta   90.00
_cell.angle_gamma   90.00
#
_symmetry.space_group_name_H-M   'P 1'
#
loop_
_entity.id
_entity.type
_entity.pdbx_description
1 polymer ?
#
loop_
_entity_poly.entity_id
_entity_poly.type
_entity_poly.pdbx_seq_one_letter_code
_entity_poly.pdbx_strand_id
1 'polypeptide(L)'
;MFDFSIFKNYKAKVASSEYHARNFIPYKDHLDSSTILLKDNSMLKVIRLVGYPFETADDEDVDIHKALRNQLFKSVSSGHFALSFHLIRRREGSQARAFFSNKIPNYFADYVRKRWRQKHGNKSSFVNELYITVVRRNDKKVEFFNDLYRKVTRKDTKEGRIADLKIAHEELEEMTNKLLISLRNNTPHLLGLKKVGNVTYSEVLTFLSRIANCGVTQSDLVLPYSRLDEALCGCRMYFGRKSIEIVTPSRSEYAGIISLKEYGQNTSAGMLDNFLQVPYELVITQTFQFVHRQVAISKMQVQQSRMLQTQDKAISQVAEITRALDDAMSGRIAFGLHHLTILCREKTEKGLENALSLVESELTNAGVYAVREKINLEPAFWAQLPGNFDYIVRKATISTLNLAGFASQHNYPFGKMEGNHWGDAITVFDTTSGTPFYFNFHCKDVGHTLIIGPTGAGKTVLLNFLCAQSMKFRPRMFFFDKDRGAEIFIRALGGVYTVIEPRSKSDFNPLQLDDTHENRTFLTEWLKLLASVNGDKFTASDIATLNDAVAGNFKLNKADRTLSNLSAFFGLEGDNSLATRLLMWYGNGSHATLFDNQEDCLDFSKASVFGFEMGHLLRDSAALAPVLRYLFHRISISLDGSPSMIVLDEAWALIDNPVFAPTIKDWLKVLRKLNTFVIFATQSVEDASKSAISDTLVQQTATQIFLPNLKATDVYRSVFMLSEREYTLIKHTDPATRFFLIKQAMSAVIARINLAGMEDVISVLSGRADTVLLLHRIMEEYGEEPVKWLPIFYEKVRELGQ
;
A
#
# COMPACT_ATOMS: atom_id res chain seq x y z
N MET A 1 5.33 39.52 52.01
CA MET A 1 4.08 39.15 51.30
C MET A 1 4.15 39.84 49.94
N PHE A 2 4.46 39.11 48.86
CA PHE A 2 4.58 39.71 47.52
C PHE A 2 3.17 40.04 47.01
N ASP A 3 2.96 41.29 46.58
CA ASP A 3 1.68 41.75 46.08
C ASP A 3 1.41 41.17 44.68
N PHE A 4 0.60 40.12 44.65
CA PHE A 4 0.18 39.43 43.42
C PHE A 4 -0.80 40.26 42.57
N SER A 5 -1.31 41.41 43.06
CA SER A 5 -2.23 42.27 42.30
C SER A 5 -1.52 42.97 41.12
N ILE A 6 -0.24 43.33 41.30
CA ILE A 6 0.60 43.96 40.28
C ILE A 6 0.83 43.01 39.09
N PHE A 7 1.08 41.72 39.37
CA PHE A 7 1.23 40.70 38.32
C PHE A 7 -0.08 40.41 37.56
N LYS A 8 -1.24 40.51 38.23
CA LYS A 8 -2.56 40.38 37.60
C LYS A 8 -2.82 41.51 36.60
N ASN A 9 -2.52 42.75 36.98
CA ASN A 9 -2.69 43.91 36.10
C ASN A 9 -1.72 43.93 34.92
N TYR A 10 -0.47 43.49 35.10
CA TYR A 10 0.49 43.38 34.01
C TYR A 10 0.08 42.30 32.99
N LYS A 11 -0.28 41.09 33.45
CA LYS A 11 -0.74 40.00 32.56
C LYS A 11 -2.05 40.36 31.84
N ALA A 12 -2.99 41.04 32.50
CA ALA A 12 -4.22 41.50 31.88
C ALA A 12 -3.95 42.58 30.81
N LYS A 13 -3.02 43.51 31.07
CA LYS A 13 -2.62 44.53 30.10
C LYS A 13 -1.92 43.92 28.88
N VAL A 14 -1.01 42.96 29.09
CA VAL A 14 -0.35 42.23 28.00
C VAL A 14 -1.36 41.43 27.18
N ALA A 15 -2.27 40.70 27.83
CA ALA A 15 -3.34 39.95 27.15
C ALA A 15 -4.26 40.87 26.33
N SER A 16 -4.58 42.07 26.84
CA SER A 16 -5.40 43.05 26.11
C SER A 16 -4.71 43.66 24.89
N SER A 17 -3.36 43.57 24.82
CA SER A 17 -2.56 44.02 23.67
C SER A 17 -2.25 42.90 22.66
N GLU A 18 -2.72 41.67 22.91
CA GLU A 18 -2.51 40.55 21.98
C GLU A 18 -3.48 40.64 20.79
N TYR A 19 -2.95 40.51 19.58
CA TYR A 19 -3.75 40.35 18.38
C TYR A 19 -4.24 38.91 18.27
N HIS A 20 -5.56 38.71 18.33
CA HIS A 20 -6.14 37.38 18.23
C HIS A 20 -6.03 36.80 16.82
N ALA A 21 -5.59 35.53 16.75
CA ALA A 21 -5.50 34.74 15.51
C ALA A 21 -6.81 34.69 14.69
N ARG A 22 -7.97 34.78 15.35
CA ARG A 22 -9.29 34.82 14.69
C ARG A 22 -9.43 35.91 13.64
N ASN A 23 -8.65 37.00 13.75
CA ASN A 23 -8.68 38.10 12.80
C ASN A 23 -8.01 37.74 11.46
N PHE A 24 -7.13 36.74 11.47
CA PHE A 24 -6.42 36.24 10.28
C PHE A 24 -7.09 35.02 9.65
N ILE A 25 -7.96 34.33 10.40
CA ILE A 25 -8.67 33.13 9.94
C ILE A 25 -9.94 33.52 9.17
N PRO A 26 -10.10 33.12 7.89
CA PRO A 26 -11.20 33.59 7.05
C PRO A 26 -12.49 32.77 7.20
N TYR A 27 -12.48 31.66 7.95
CA TYR A 27 -13.60 30.72 8.03
C TYR A 27 -14.68 31.19 9.00
N LYS A 28 -15.93 31.08 8.57
CA LYS A 28 -17.09 31.53 9.32
C LYS A 28 -17.82 30.33 9.94
N ASP A 29 -18.48 29.52 9.11
CA ASP A 29 -19.33 28.40 9.54
C ASP A 29 -19.33 27.27 8.51
N HIS A 30 -19.76 26.07 8.94
CA HIS A 30 -20.17 25.01 8.02
C HIS A 30 -21.52 25.39 7.39
N LEU A 31 -21.57 25.46 6.06
CA LEU A 31 -22.85 25.64 5.34
C LEU A 31 -23.60 24.30 5.23
N ASP A 32 -22.85 23.22 5.00
CA ASP A 32 -23.31 21.83 4.99
C ASP A 32 -22.19 20.91 5.52
N SER A 33 -22.35 19.60 5.34
CA SER A 33 -21.39 18.60 5.83
C SER A 33 -19.97 18.73 5.25
N SER A 34 -19.79 19.36 4.10
CA SER A 34 -18.54 19.43 3.32
C SER A 34 -18.14 20.85 2.90
N THR A 35 -19.06 21.82 2.91
CA THR A 35 -18.81 23.21 2.52
C THR A 35 -18.53 24.11 3.73
N ILE A 36 -17.47 24.90 3.63
CA ILE A 36 -17.17 25.99 4.59
C ILE A 36 -17.48 27.34 3.94
N LEU A 37 -18.25 28.16 4.65
CA LEU A 37 -18.51 29.56 4.31
C LEU A 37 -17.41 30.44 4.90
N LEU A 38 -16.88 31.37 4.10
CA LEU A 38 -15.88 32.35 4.52
C LEU A 38 -16.55 33.68 4.91
N LYS A 39 -15.81 34.53 5.62
CA LYS A 39 -16.26 35.85 6.08
C LYS A 39 -16.59 36.82 4.95
N ASP A 40 -16.01 36.64 3.77
CA ASP A 40 -16.24 37.42 2.54
C ASP A 40 -17.33 36.83 1.64
N ASN A 41 -18.11 35.86 2.15
CA ASN A 41 -19.10 35.07 1.42
C ASN A 41 -18.53 34.16 0.31
N SER A 42 -17.21 34.04 0.20
CA SER A 42 -16.61 32.95 -0.57
C SER A 42 -16.95 31.60 0.09
N MET A 43 -16.88 30.52 -0.68
CA MET A 43 -17.10 29.16 -0.18
C MET A 43 -15.95 28.26 -0.57
N LEU A 44 -15.66 27.25 0.26
CA LEU A 44 -14.67 26.24 -0.08
C LEU A 44 -15.13 24.82 0.20
N LYS A 45 -14.55 23.89 -0.55
CA LYS A 45 -14.58 22.44 -0.32
C LYS A 45 -13.18 21.87 -0.41
N VAL A 46 -12.89 20.84 0.37
CA VAL A 46 -11.56 20.22 0.45
C VAL A 46 -11.62 18.76 0.02
N ILE A 47 -10.77 18.39 -0.92
CA ILE A 47 -10.59 17.03 -1.43
C ILE A 47 -9.23 16.54 -0.95
N ARG A 48 -9.18 15.43 -0.21
CA ARG A 48 -7.94 14.71 0.09
C ARG A 48 -7.63 13.73 -1.04
N LEU A 49 -6.37 13.60 -1.42
CA LEU A 49 -5.90 12.64 -2.41
C LEU A 49 -4.98 11.60 -1.75
N VAL A 50 -5.05 10.36 -2.21
CA VAL A 50 -3.99 9.38 -1.96
C VAL A 50 -2.75 9.76 -2.76
N GLY A 51 -2.94 10.18 -4.01
CA GLY A 51 -1.87 10.58 -4.92
C GLY A 51 -1.55 9.52 -5.98
N TYR A 52 -0.76 9.91 -6.99
CA TYR A 52 -0.35 9.04 -8.09
C TYR A 52 1.00 8.37 -7.80
N PRO A 53 1.14 7.03 -7.95
CA PRO A 53 2.37 6.29 -7.70
C PRO A 53 3.39 6.50 -8.82
N PHE A 54 4.05 7.66 -8.80
CA PHE A 54 4.98 8.09 -9.85
C PHE A 54 6.26 7.27 -9.94
N GLU A 55 6.74 6.68 -8.83
CA GLU A 55 8.04 6.00 -8.78
C GLU A 55 8.12 4.76 -9.70
N THR A 56 6.98 4.11 -9.90
CA THR A 56 6.82 2.88 -10.71
C THR A 56 6.13 3.14 -12.06
N ALA A 57 5.69 4.37 -12.31
CA ALA A 57 5.07 4.76 -13.56
C ALA A 57 6.14 5.05 -14.62
N ASP A 58 5.82 4.80 -15.90
CA ASP A 58 6.70 5.18 -16.99
C ASP A 58 6.71 6.71 -17.16
N ASP A 59 7.82 7.28 -17.62
CA ASP A 59 7.98 8.72 -17.77
C ASP A 59 6.90 9.32 -18.69
N GLU A 60 6.51 8.58 -19.73
CA GLU A 60 5.43 8.97 -20.64
C GLU A 60 4.07 9.04 -19.92
N ASP A 61 3.75 8.08 -19.04
CA ASP A 61 2.52 8.10 -18.25
C ASP A 61 2.51 9.30 -17.30
N VAL A 62 3.64 9.58 -16.66
CA VAL A 62 3.80 10.74 -15.77
C VAL A 62 3.53 12.06 -16.52
N ASP A 63 4.01 12.19 -17.76
CA ASP A 63 3.77 13.36 -18.60
C ASP A 63 2.33 13.42 -19.15
N ILE A 64 1.73 12.28 -19.52
CA ILE A 64 0.30 12.19 -19.87
C ILE A 64 -0.55 12.67 -18.69
N HIS A 65 -0.22 12.23 -17.47
CA HIS A 65 -0.91 12.67 -16.26
C HIS A 65 -0.76 14.18 -16.01
N LYS A 66 0.41 14.78 -16.29
CA LYS A 66 0.59 16.24 -16.27
C LYS A 66 -0.30 16.94 -17.30
N ALA A 67 -0.39 16.41 -18.52
CA ALA A 67 -1.25 16.97 -19.57
C ALA A 67 -2.74 16.90 -19.19
N LEU A 68 -3.19 15.79 -18.60
CA LEU A 68 -4.56 15.63 -18.10
C LEU A 68 -4.86 16.62 -16.97
N ARG A 69 -3.93 16.85 -16.03
CA ARG A 69 -4.06 17.89 -15.00
C ARG A 69 -4.17 19.29 -15.60
N ASN A 70 -3.36 19.61 -16.62
CA ASN A 70 -3.47 20.90 -17.32
C ASN A 70 -4.87 21.07 -17.95
N GLN A 71 -5.40 20.04 -18.61
CA GLN A 71 -6.76 20.08 -19.16
C GLN A 71 -7.82 20.30 -18.08
N LEU A 72 -7.69 19.61 -16.94
CA LEU A 72 -8.55 19.77 -15.78
C LEU A 72 -8.52 21.19 -15.22
N PHE A 73 -7.32 21.73 -14.95
CA PHE A 73 -7.16 23.09 -14.43
C PHE A 73 -7.69 24.14 -15.40
N LYS A 74 -7.47 23.96 -16.71
CA LYS A 74 -8.08 24.80 -17.73
C LYS A 74 -9.60 24.77 -17.66
N SER A 75 -10.19 23.60 -17.43
CA SER A 75 -11.64 23.43 -17.36
C SER A 75 -12.29 24.10 -16.14
N VAL A 76 -11.48 24.50 -15.14
CA VAL A 76 -11.89 25.27 -13.94
C VAL A 76 -11.94 26.78 -14.23
N SER A 77 -11.28 27.25 -15.30
CA SER A 77 -10.79 28.63 -15.51
C SER A 77 -11.82 29.78 -15.57
N SER A 78 -13.03 29.59 -15.05
CA SER A 78 -13.91 30.70 -14.71
C SER A 78 -13.19 31.60 -13.70
N GLY A 79 -13.23 32.91 -13.94
CA GLY A 79 -12.45 33.90 -13.18
C GLY A 79 -12.83 34.00 -11.70
N HIS A 80 -13.83 33.26 -11.23
CA HIS A 80 -14.27 33.30 -9.85
C HIS A 80 -13.86 32.07 -9.02
N PHE A 81 -13.25 31.05 -9.61
CA PHE A 81 -12.64 29.97 -8.84
C PHE A 81 -11.17 30.28 -8.51
N ALA A 82 -10.70 29.63 -7.45
CA ALA A 82 -9.29 29.47 -7.15
C ALA A 82 -9.06 28.06 -6.61
N LEU A 83 -7.86 27.54 -6.83
CA LEU A 83 -7.43 26.25 -6.29
C LEU A 83 -6.32 26.48 -5.28
N SER A 84 -6.35 25.76 -4.17
CA SER A 84 -5.20 25.64 -3.27
C SER A 84 -4.77 24.19 -3.18
N PHE A 85 -3.47 23.94 -3.19
CA PHE A 85 -2.88 22.61 -3.06
C PHE A 85 -2.03 22.57 -1.81
N HIS A 86 -2.20 21.53 -1.00
CA HIS A 86 -1.42 21.35 0.22
C HIS A 86 -0.78 19.96 0.22
N LEU A 87 0.53 19.91 0.46
CA LEU A 87 1.23 18.70 0.88
C LEU A 87 1.62 18.88 2.33
N ILE A 88 1.05 18.05 3.21
CA ILE A 88 1.37 18.02 4.64
C ILE A 88 2.20 16.77 4.91
N ARG A 89 3.48 16.96 5.23
CA ARG A 89 4.39 15.89 5.65
C ARG A 89 4.57 15.93 7.16
N ARG A 90 4.18 14.86 7.84
CA ARG A 90 4.21 14.75 9.31
C ARG A 90 4.86 13.46 9.78
N ARG A 91 5.43 13.47 10.99
CA ARG A 91 5.94 12.26 11.65
C ARG A 91 4.76 11.47 12.23
N GLU A 92 4.69 10.17 11.93
CA GLU A 92 3.67 9.27 12.45
C GLU A 92 4.24 8.43 13.61
N GLY A 93 4.08 8.93 14.84
CA GLY A 93 4.62 8.28 16.04
C GLY A 93 3.67 7.32 16.77
N SER A 94 2.35 7.39 16.52
CA SER A 94 1.33 6.73 17.35
C SER A 94 0.62 5.56 16.66
N GLN A 95 0.30 5.64 15.36
CA GLN A 95 -0.51 4.61 14.68
C GLN A 95 0.24 3.29 14.50
N ALA A 96 1.52 3.32 14.14
CA ALA A 96 2.37 2.13 14.08
C ALA A 96 2.40 1.37 15.43
N ARG A 97 2.30 2.06 16.58
CA ARG A 97 2.29 1.41 17.90
C ARG A 97 0.98 0.68 18.19
N ALA A 98 -0.15 1.18 17.68
CA ALA A 98 -1.48 0.58 17.85
C ALA A 98 -1.64 -0.67 16.98
N PHE A 99 -1.11 -0.65 15.76
CA PHE A 99 -1.11 -1.80 14.83
C PHE A 99 -0.48 -3.08 15.44
N PHE A 100 0.49 -2.93 16.34
CA PHE A 100 1.15 -4.06 17.01
C PHE A 100 0.59 -4.36 18.42
N SER A 101 -0.64 -3.98 18.76
CA SER A 101 -1.17 -4.13 20.13
C SER A 101 -1.61 -5.56 20.50
N ASN A 102 -2.08 -6.38 19.54
CA ASN A 102 -2.66 -7.70 19.84
C ASN A 102 -1.63 -8.85 19.90
N LYS A 103 -1.56 -9.57 21.04
CA LYS A 103 -0.68 -10.75 21.22
C LYS A 103 -0.98 -11.82 20.15
N ILE A 104 0.07 -12.32 19.48
CA ILE A 104 -0.07 -13.53 18.64
C ILE A 104 0.06 -14.75 19.57
N PRO A 105 -0.86 -15.73 19.52
CA PRO A 105 -0.76 -16.93 20.36
C PRO A 105 0.49 -17.77 20.11
N ASN A 106 0.95 -17.81 18.86
CA ASN A 106 2.12 -18.54 18.43
C ASN A 106 3.42 -17.90 18.94
N TYR A 107 4.27 -18.69 19.60
CA TYR A 107 5.49 -18.24 20.27
C TYR A 107 6.49 -17.55 19.33
N PHE A 108 6.89 -18.24 18.25
CA PHE A 108 7.86 -17.68 17.29
C PHE A 108 7.28 -16.47 16.55
N ALA A 109 6.04 -16.55 16.07
CA ALA A 109 5.42 -15.42 15.37
C ALA A 109 5.28 -14.18 16.26
N ASP A 110 4.92 -14.33 17.55
CA ASP A 110 4.89 -13.22 18.50
C ASP A 110 6.28 -12.65 18.77
N TYR A 111 7.32 -13.51 18.80
CA TYR A 111 8.71 -13.08 18.91
C TYR A 111 9.17 -12.24 17.71
N VAL A 112 8.93 -12.73 16.48
CA VAL A 112 9.23 -11.98 15.24
C VAL A 112 8.50 -10.65 15.24
N ARG A 113 7.21 -10.63 15.61
CA ARG A 113 6.41 -9.40 15.72
C ARG A 113 6.99 -8.41 16.73
N LYS A 114 7.38 -8.87 17.93
CA LYS A 114 7.98 -8.01 18.97
C LYS A 114 9.29 -7.38 18.49
N ARG A 115 10.18 -8.17 17.88
CA ARG A 115 11.44 -7.68 17.30
C ARG A 115 11.18 -6.71 16.14
N TRP A 116 10.25 -7.03 15.24
CA TRP A 116 9.84 -6.16 14.13
C TRP A 116 9.29 -4.82 14.63
N ARG A 117 8.41 -4.86 15.65
CA ARG A 117 7.88 -3.68 16.34
C ARG A 117 8.98 -2.86 17.01
N GLN A 118 9.93 -3.48 17.70
CA GLN A 118 11.02 -2.74 18.36
C GLN A 118 11.86 -1.98 17.34
N LYS A 119 12.12 -2.60 16.18
CA LYS A 119 12.89 -2.00 15.09
C LYS A 119 12.17 -0.83 14.39
N HIS A 120 10.85 -0.93 14.22
CA HIS A 120 10.07 0.09 13.49
C HIS A 120 9.36 1.09 14.41
N GLY A 121 9.13 0.76 15.68
CA GLY A 121 8.35 1.56 16.63
C GLY A 121 9.01 2.85 17.12
N ASN A 122 10.32 2.98 16.92
CA ASN A 122 11.12 4.18 17.26
C ASN A 122 11.61 4.96 16.04
N LYS A 123 11.42 4.45 14.81
CA LYS A 123 11.74 5.23 13.62
C LYS A 123 10.67 6.31 13.44
N SER A 124 11.11 7.52 13.09
CA SER A 124 10.20 8.58 12.64
C SER A 124 9.73 8.24 11.23
N SER A 125 8.72 7.39 11.11
CA SER A 125 8.03 7.21 9.83
C SER A 125 7.31 8.49 9.48
N PHE A 126 7.29 8.85 8.21
CA PHE A 126 6.58 10.03 7.73
C PHE A 126 5.32 9.62 6.99
N VAL A 127 4.34 10.52 6.97
CA VAL A 127 3.15 10.42 6.13
C VAL A 127 3.00 11.70 5.35
N ASN A 128 2.70 11.54 4.06
CA ASN A 128 2.45 12.62 3.12
C ASN A 128 0.94 12.64 2.82
N GLU A 129 0.28 13.72 3.19
CA GLU A 129 -1.14 13.94 2.91
C GLU A 129 -1.30 15.05 1.87
N LEU A 130 -2.00 14.75 0.78
CA LEU A 130 -2.25 15.68 -0.31
C LEU A 130 -3.68 16.20 -0.26
N TYR A 131 -3.86 17.50 -0.44
CA TYR A 131 -5.17 18.14 -0.47
C TYR A 131 -5.30 19.11 -1.64
N ILE A 132 -6.50 19.18 -2.20
CA ILE A 132 -6.95 20.24 -3.11
C ILE A 132 -8.13 20.93 -2.46
N THR A 133 -8.03 22.24 -2.27
CA THR A 133 -9.16 23.08 -1.87
C THR A 133 -9.68 23.85 -3.07
N VAL A 134 -10.96 23.68 -3.36
CA VAL A 134 -11.68 24.46 -4.38
C VAL A 134 -12.33 25.64 -3.67
N VAL A 135 -12.01 26.86 -4.08
CA VAL A 135 -12.58 28.07 -3.51
C VAL A 135 -13.42 28.77 -4.57
N ARG A 136 -14.73 28.87 -4.34
CA ARG A 136 -15.60 29.77 -5.10
C ARG A 136 -15.53 31.15 -4.45
N ARG A 137 -14.85 32.08 -5.12
CA ARG A 137 -14.63 33.44 -4.63
C ARG A 137 -15.87 34.29 -4.86
N ASN A 138 -16.17 35.17 -3.92
CA ASN A 138 -17.08 36.27 -4.14
C ASN A 138 -16.33 37.43 -4.84
N ASP A 139 -16.80 37.88 -6.00
CA ASP A 139 -16.13 38.94 -6.75
C ASP A 139 -16.55 40.30 -6.20
N LYS A 140 -15.69 40.90 -5.36
CA LYS A 140 -15.93 42.20 -4.69
C LYS A 140 -16.34 43.31 -5.68
N LYS A 141 -15.91 43.26 -6.95
CA LYS A 141 -16.33 44.26 -7.95
C LYS A 141 -17.76 44.02 -8.42
N VAL A 142 -18.11 42.77 -8.74
CA VAL A 142 -19.47 42.40 -9.14
C VAL A 142 -20.43 42.60 -7.97
N GLU A 143 -20.01 42.28 -6.75
CA GLU A 143 -20.76 42.56 -5.51
C GLU A 143 -20.98 44.05 -5.31
N PHE A 144 -19.96 44.91 -5.50
CA PHE A 144 -20.13 46.36 -5.42
C PHE A 144 -21.14 46.90 -6.46
N PHE A 145 -21.07 46.44 -7.71
CA PHE A 145 -22.05 46.83 -8.75
C PHE A 145 -23.45 46.29 -8.45
N ASN A 146 -23.56 45.05 -7.98
CA ASN A 146 -24.83 44.44 -7.58
C ASN A 146 -25.42 45.13 -6.35
N ASP A 147 -24.61 45.49 -5.35
CA ASP A 147 -25.04 46.24 -4.17
C ASP A 147 -25.49 47.65 -4.55
N LEU A 148 -24.79 48.32 -5.46
CA LEU A 148 -25.18 49.62 -5.98
C LEU A 148 -26.52 49.51 -6.74
N TYR A 149 -26.66 48.49 -7.59
CA TYR A 149 -27.91 48.22 -8.31
C TYR A 149 -29.07 47.86 -7.35
N ARG A 150 -28.82 47.05 -6.32
CA ARG A 150 -29.80 46.64 -5.29
C ARG A 150 -30.25 47.81 -4.41
N LYS A 151 -29.32 48.71 -4.06
CA LYS A 151 -29.61 49.97 -3.36
C LYS A 151 -30.47 50.90 -4.21
N VAL A 152 -30.21 50.98 -5.52
CA VAL A 152 -30.99 51.80 -6.46
C VAL A 152 -32.38 51.20 -6.73
N THR A 153 -32.52 49.87 -6.74
CA THR A 153 -33.78 49.17 -7.05
C THR A 153 -34.64 48.82 -5.82
N ARG A 154 -34.25 49.21 -4.59
CA ARG A 154 -34.91 48.83 -3.31
C ARG A 154 -35.15 47.31 -3.18
N LYS A 155 -34.31 46.48 -3.81
CA LYS A 155 -34.35 45.00 -3.80
C LYS A 155 -33.26 44.38 -2.92
N ASP A 156 -32.85 45.05 -1.85
CA ASP A 156 -31.93 44.47 -0.86
C ASP A 156 -32.71 43.56 0.11
N THR A 157 -33.36 42.53 -0.43
CA THR A 157 -34.10 41.54 0.36
C THR A 157 -33.18 40.40 0.78
N LYS A 158 -33.37 39.91 2.01
CA LYS A 158 -32.67 38.74 2.57
C LYS A 158 -32.74 37.52 1.64
N GLU A 159 -33.83 37.39 0.90
CA GLU A 159 -34.08 36.31 -0.07
C GLU A 159 -33.13 36.35 -1.27
N GLY A 160 -32.80 37.52 -1.81
CA GLY A 160 -31.87 37.65 -2.93
C GLY A 160 -30.45 37.20 -2.57
N ARG A 161 -29.97 37.57 -1.37
CA ARG A 161 -28.66 37.13 -0.87
C ARG A 161 -28.60 35.61 -0.65
N ILE A 162 -29.70 35.01 -0.18
CA ILE A 162 -29.80 33.55 -0.04
C ILE A 162 -29.78 32.88 -1.42
N ALA A 163 -30.44 33.44 -2.43
CA ALA A 163 -30.41 32.92 -3.78
C ALA A 163 -29.00 32.95 -4.39
N ASP A 164 -28.26 34.07 -4.24
CA ASP A 164 -26.87 34.16 -4.72
C ASP A 164 -25.97 33.11 -4.06
N LEU A 165 -26.09 32.93 -2.74
CA LEU A 165 -25.33 31.92 -2.01
C LEU A 165 -25.66 30.50 -2.49
N LYS A 166 -26.93 30.22 -2.81
CA LYS A 166 -27.34 28.93 -3.39
C LYS A 166 -26.70 28.69 -4.75
N ILE A 167 -26.72 29.69 -5.64
CA ILE A 167 -26.08 29.59 -6.96
C ILE A 167 -24.58 29.33 -6.81
N ALA A 168 -23.91 30.11 -5.94
CA ALA A 168 -22.48 29.93 -5.69
C ALA A 168 -22.15 28.55 -5.10
N HIS A 169 -23.04 28.02 -4.25
CA HIS A 169 -22.93 26.67 -3.70
C HIS A 169 -23.11 25.59 -4.78
N GLU A 170 -24.13 25.72 -5.64
CA GLU A 170 -24.38 24.79 -6.77
C GLU A 170 -23.20 24.77 -7.76
N GLU A 171 -22.64 25.93 -8.11
CA GLU A 171 -21.44 26.01 -8.95
C GLU A 171 -20.22 25.34 -8.29
N LEU A 172 -20.06 25.51 -6.97
CA LEU A 172 -18.98 24.87 -6.22
C LEU A 172 -19.15 23.34 -6.18
N GLU A 173 -20.39 22.85 -6.04
CA GLU A 173 -20.72 21.42 -6.11
C GLU A 173 -20.39 20.84 -7.49
N GLU A 174 -20.83 21.48 -8.56
CA GLU A 174 -20.55 21.03 -9.94
C GLU A 174 -19.04 20.94 -10.20
N MET A 175 -18.30 21.98 -9.81
CA MET A 175 -16.86 22.05 -9.98
C MET A 175 -16.13 20.99 -9.13
N THR A 176 -16.60 20.76 -7.91
CA THR A 176 -16.04 19.73 -7.01
C THR A 176 -16.27 18.34 -7.59
N ASN A 177 -17.48 18.04 -8.06
CA ASN A 177 -17.82 16.75 -8.68
C ASN A 177 -16.98 16.49 -9.93
N LYS A 178 -16.77 17.51 -10.76
CA LYS A 178 -15.87 17.43 -11.92
C LYS A 178 -14.44 17.06 -11.52
N LEU A 179 -13.90 17.67 -10.46
CA LEU A 179 -12.57 17.33 -9.93
C LEU A 179 -12.51 15.90 -9.38
N LEU A 180 -13.54 15.45 -8.65
CA LEU A 180 -13.61 14.08 -8.13
C LEU A 180 -13.60 13.03 -9.27
N ILE A 181 -14.32 13.28 -10.37
CA ILE A 181 -14.35 12.39 -11.52
C ILE A 181 -13.00 12.41 -12.25
N SER A 182 -12.46 13.59 -12.55
CA SER A 182 -11.20 13.72 -13.30
C SER A 182 -9.97 13.23 -12.54
N LEU A 183 -9.99 13.26 -11.21
CA LEU A 183 -8.89 12.82 -10.35
C LEU A 183 -9.05 11.38 -9.84
N ARG A 184 -9.93 10.56 -10.44
CA ARG A 184 -10.21 9.19 -9.99
C ARG A 184 -8.95 8.34 -9.82
N ASN A 185 -7.94 8.51 -10.67
CA ASN A 185 -6.65 7.80 -10.61
C ASN A 185 -5.80 8.20 -9.39
N ASN A 186 -6.06 9.34 -8.76
CA ASN A 186 -5.42 9.79 -7.52
C ASN A 186 -6.21 9.39 -6.26
N THR A 187 -7.30 8.62 -6.42
CA THR A 187 -8.23 8.17 -5.35
C THR A 187 -8.72 9.35 -4.49
N PRO A 188 -9.57 10.23 -5.04
CA PRO A 188 -9.98 11.44 -4.36
C PRO A 188 -11.07 11.17 -3.32
N HIS A 189 -11.00 11.87 -2.20
CA HIS A 189 -11.96 11.79 -1.09
C HIS A 189 -12.38 13.19 -0.67
N LEU A 190 -13.66 13.52 -0.89
CA LEU A 190 -14.25 14.77 -0.41
C LEU A 190 -14.35 14.73 1.12
N LEU A 191 -13.71 15.68 1.80
CA LEU A 191 -13.76 15.78 3.26
C LEU A 191 -15.13 16.27 3.73
N GLY A 192 -15.60 15.72 4.83
CA GLY A 192 -16.86 16.17 5.43
C GLY A 192 -16.99 15.91 6.92
N LEU A 193 -18.24 15.80 7.38
CA LEU A 193 -18.57 15.43 8.75
C LEU A 193 -18.63 13.91 8.90
N LYS A 194 -17.90 13.37 9.88
CA LYS A 194 -17.87 11.95 10.21
C LYS A 194 -18.44 11.72 11.61
N LYS A 195 -19.44 10.85 11.71
CA LYS A 195 -20.02 10.46 13.00
C LYS A 195 -19.34 9.18 13.52
N VAL A 196 -18.76 9.25 14.72
CA VAL A 196 -18.17 8.09 15.41
C VAL A 196 -18.85 7.96 16.77
N GLY A 197 -19.72 6.96 16.90
CA GLY A 197 -20.63 6.86 18.05
C GLY A 197 -21.56 8.09 18.12
N ASN A 198 -21.50 8.82 19.24
CA ASN A 198 -22.30 10.02 19.48
C ASN A 198 -21.56 11.34 19.17
N VAL A 199 -20.31 11.28 18.69
CA VAL A 199 -19.48 12.46 18.43
C VAL A 199 -19.36 12.69 16.92
N THR A 200 -19.56 13.93 16.49
CA THR A 200 -19.38 14.35 15.11
C THR A 200 -18.03 15.05 14.96
N TYR A 201 -17.17 14.52 14.10
CA TYR A 201 -15.88 15.08 13.75
C TYR A 201 -15.96 15.78 12.40
N SER A 202 -15.20 16.86 12.21
CA SER A 202 -15.07 17.53 10.91
C SER A 202 -13.67 17.31 10.34
N GLU A 203 -13.61 16.56 9.24
CA GLU A 203 -12.36 16.32 8.52
C GLU A 203 -11.80 17.62 7.92
N VAL A 204 -12.69 18.50 7.46
CA VAL A 204 -12.31 19.82 6.91
C VAL A 204 -11.66 20.69 7.98
N LEU A 205 -12.25 20.78 9.18
CA LEU A 205 -11.66 21.55 10.26
C LEU A 205 -10.34 20.93 10.75
N THR A 206 -10.24 19.61 10.77
CA THR A 206 -8.99 18.91 11.10
C THR A 206 -7.86 19.31 10.15
N PHE A 207 -8.14 19.35 8.84
CA PHE A 207 -7.20 19.84 7.84
C PHE A 207 -6.82 21.32 8.04
N LEU A 208 -7.82 22.21 8.17
CA LEU A 208 -7.59 23.64 8.34
C LEU A 208 -6.82 23.96 9.63
N SER A 209 -7.12 23.23 10.71
CA SER A 209 -6.43 23.36 11.99
C SER A 209 -4.96 22.97 11.88
N ARG A 210 -4.62 21.91 11.14
CA ARG A 210 -3.21 21.54 10.92
C ARG A 210 -2.43 22.70 10.32
N ILE A 211 -2.99 23.41 9.33
CA ILE A 211 -2.32 24.58 8.72
C ILE A 211 -2.25 25.72 9.74
N ALA A 212 -3.37 26.04 10.42
CA ALA A 212 -3.46 27.11 11.41
C ALA A 212 -2.56 26.91 12.64
N ASN A 213 -2.00 25.72 12.83
CA ASN A 213 -1.08 25.38 13.91
C ASN A 213 0.29 24.91 13.39
N CYS A 214 0.79 25.47 12.28
CA CYS A 214 2.12 25.18 11.73
C CYS A 214 2.42 23.69 11.45
N GLY A 215 1.40 22.91 11.09
CA GLY A 215 1.52 21.47 10.85
C GLY A 215 1.64 20.61 12.11
N VAL A 216 1.34 21.16 13.30
CA VAL A 216 1.27 20.38 14.55
C VAL A 216 0.20 19.30 14.41
N THR A 217 0.58 18.06 14.71
CA THR A 217 -0.34 16.92 14.68
C THR A 217 -1.36 17.06 15.80
N GLN A 218 -2.62 17.21 15.43
CA GLN A 218 -3.76 17.19 16.35
C GLN A 218 -4.65 15.99 16.03
N SER A 219 -5.37 15.51 17.05
CA SER A 219 -6.47 14.57 16.88
C SER A 219 -7.55 15.16 15.96
N ASP A 220 -8.38 14.30 15.38
CA ASP A 220 -9.53 14.74 14.59
C ASP A 220 -10.37 15.74 15.41
N LEU A 221 -10.69 16.87 14.80
CA LEU A 221 -11.44 17.92 15.47
C LEU A 221 -12.92 17.56 15.53
N VAL A 222 -13.46 17.57 16.75
CA VAL A 222 -14.90 17.54 17.00
C VAL A 222 -15.51 18.82 16.45
N LEU A 223 -16.68 18.72 15.84
CA LEU A 223 -17.43 19.88 15.36
C LEU A 223 -17.70 20.83 16.55
N PRO A 224 -17.13 22.05 16.56
CA PRO A 224 -17.25 22.94 17.70
C PRO A 224 -18.64 23.56 17.77
N TYR A 225 -19.08 23.89 18.99
CA TYR A 225 -20.24 24.75 19.22
C TYR A 225 -19.92 26.24 19.11
N SER A 226 -18.63 26.60 19.10
CA SER A 226 -18.13 27.97 18.93
C SER A 226 -17.88 28.30 17.46
N ARG A 227 -17.54 29.57 17.19
CA ARG A 227 -17.16 30.03 15.86
C ARG A 227 -15.91 29.30 15.36
N LEU A 228 -15.85 29.02 14.05
CA LEU A 228 -14.73 28.29 13.46
C LEU A 228 -13.41 29.07 13.55
N ASP A 229 -13.46 30.40 13.44
CA ASP A 229 -12.28 31.28 13.55
C ASP A 229 -11.64 31.31 14.95
N GLU A 230 -12.34 30.82 15.97
CA GLU A 230 -11.82 30.70 17.34
C GLU A 230 -11.40 29.26 17.69
N ALA A 231 -12.00 28.26 17.02
CA ALA A 231 -11.80 26.85 17.34
C ALA A 231 -10.54 26.22 16.71
N LEU A 232 -10.01 26.80 15.63
CA LEU A 232 -8.94 26.18 14.83
C LEU A 232 -7.54 26.33 15.44
N CYS A 233 -7.26 27.39 16.19
CA CYS A 233 -5.93 27.58 16.79
C CYS A 233 -5.86 26.89 18.17
N GLY A 234 -5.01 25.87 18.27
CA GLY A 234 -4.71 25.14 19.51
C GLY A 234 -3.32 25.43 20.08
N CYS A 235 -2.43 26.11 19.33
CA CYS A 235 -1.12 26.54 19.82
C CYS A 235 -1.00 28.07 19.88
N ARG A 236 -0.14 28.55 20.78
CA ARG A 236 0.25 29.96 20.82
C ARG A 236 1.49 30.16 19.96
N MET A 237 1.44 31.13 19.06
CA MET A 237 2.52 31.41 18.11
C MET A 237 3.15 32.77 18.40
N TYR A 238 4.47 32.83 18.36
CA TYR A 238 5.24 34.07 18.45
C TYR A 238 6.06 34.25 17.19
N PHE A 239 5.76 35.30 16.43
CA PHE A 239 6.47 35.61 15.19
C PHE A 239 7.75 36.39 15.51
N GLY A 240 8.88 35.69 15.47
CA GLY A 240 10.20 36.28 15.62
C GLY A 240 10.75 36.84 14.30
N ARG A 241 12.01 37.26 14.31
CA ARG A 241 12.68 37.85 13.13
C ARG A 241 13.05 36.83 12.05
N LYS A 242 13.22 35.56 12.43
CA LYS A 242 13.68 34.46 11.55
C LYS A 242 12.82 33.20 11.64
N SER A 243 12.09 33.03 12.74
CA SER A 243 11.34 31.82 13.06
C SER A 243 10.06 32.17 13.81
N ILE A 244 9.11 31.24 13.76
CA ILE A 244 7.89 31.24 14.55
C ILE A 244 8.15 30.29 15.72
N GLU A 245 8.05 30.78 16.95
CA GLU A 245 8.03 29.92 18.12
C GLU A 245 6.60 29.42 18.35
N ILE A 246 6.43 28.11 18.38
CA ILE A 246 5.16 27.43 18.57
C ILE A 246 5.13 26.85 19.98
N VAL A 247 4.29 27.41 20.83
CA VAL A 247 4.11 26.95 22.21
C VAL A 247 2.83 26.12 22.29
N THR A 248 3.01 24.82 22.52
CA THR A 248 1.94 23.87 22.81
C THR A 248 1.87 23.60 24.32
N PRO A 249 0.81 22.97 24.86
CA PRO A 249 0.73 22.65 26.29
C PRO A 249 1.88 21.79 26.83
N SER A 250 2.57 21.02 25.99
CA SER A 250 3.59 20.06 26.41
C SER A 250 5.01 20.39 25.95
N ARG A 251 5.19 21.28 24.97
CA ARG A 251 6.50 21.60 24.38
C ARG A 251 6.49 22.91 23.57
N SER A 252 7.68 23.50 23.41
CA SER A 252 7.95 24.53 22.41
C SER A 252 8.66 23.94 21.19
N GLU A 253 8.30 24.41 20.01
CA GLU A 253 8.91 24.05 18.73
C GLU A 253 9.12 25.29 17.87
N TYR A 254 9.85 25.16 16.77
CA TYR A 254 10.20 26.26 15.89
C TYR A 254 9.76 25.96 14.46
N ALA A 255 9.21 26.97 13.78
CA ALA A 255 8.91 26.90 12.37
C ALA A 255 9.51 28.06 11.58
N GLY A 256 9.72 27.84 10.29
CA GLY A 256 10.22 28.84 9.35
C GLY A 256 9.61 28.62 7.98
N ILE A 257 9.52 29.68 7.17
CA ILE A 257 8.86 29.63 5.87
C ILE A 257 9.82 30.04 4.77
N ILE A 258 9.79 29.28 3.68
CA ILE A 258 10.46 29.60 2.43
C ILE A 258 9.40 29.90 1.38
N SER A 259 9.58 31.00 0.65
CA SER A 259 8.72 31.38 -0.47
C SER A 259 9.48 31.36 -1.79
N LEU A 260 8.75 31.22 -2.89
CA LEU A 260 9.31 31.40 -4.22
C LEU A 260 9.57 32.87 -4.52
N LYS A 261 10.81 33.20 -4.88
CA LYS A 261 11.18 34.53 -5.35
C LYS A 261 11.15 34.60 -6.88
N GLU A 262 11.79 33.66 -7.56
CA GLU A 262 11.80 33.57 -9.03
C GLU A 262 11.54 32.13 -9.47
N TYR A 263 10.76 31.98 -10.53
CA TYR A 263 10.40 30.70 -11.13
C TYR A 263 11.47 30.29 -12.16
N GLY A 264 11.76 29.00 -12.25
CA GLY A 264 12.69 28.46 -13.26
C GLY A 264 12.17 28.61 -14.68
N GLN A 265 13.07 28.43 -15.65
CA GLN A 265 12.74 28.50 -17.08
C GLN A 265 11.80 27.37 -17.54
N ASN A 266 11.93 26.19 -16.92
CA ASN A 266 11.18 24.99 -17.28
C ASN A 266 10.42 24.43 -16.08
N THR A 267 9.29 23.79 -16.34
CA THR A 267 8.56 22.99 -15.35
C THR A 267 8.40 21.56 -15.86
N SER A 268 8.77 20.58 -15.05
CA SER A 268 8.59 19.15 -15.31
C SER A 268 7.49 18.57 -14.43
N ALA A 269 6.96 17.41 -14.82
CA ALA A 269 6.19 16.60 -13.87
C ALA A 269 7.13 16.15 -12.74
N GLY A 270 6.61 16.11 -11.52
CA GLY A 270 7.35 15.63 -10.36
C GLY A 270 8.47 16.54 -9.84
N MET A 271 8.56 17.80 -10.28
CA MET A 271 9.64 18.71 -9.86
C MET A 271 9.72 18.97 -8.35
N LEU A 272 8.66 18.65 -7.59
CA LEU A 272 8.60 18.75 -6.13
C LEU A 272 8.57 17.38 -5.43
N ASP A 273 8.80 16.27 -6.14
CA ASP A 273 8.63 14.93 -5.56
C ASP A 273 9.69 14.60 -4.51
N ASN A 274 10.88 15.22 -4.60
CA ASN A 274 11.93 15.08 -3.56
C ASN A 274 11.45 15.51 -2.18
N PHE A 275 10.51 16.46 -2.08
CA PHE A 275 9.92 16.88 -0.81
C PHE A 275 9.09 15.78 -0.13
N LEU A 276 8.69 14.74 -0.86
CA LEU A 276 8.01 13.56 -0.30
C LEU A 276 8.97 12.65 0.49
N GLN A 277 10.29 12.86 0.40
CA GLN A 277 11.31 12.02 1.03
C GLN A 277 12.12 12.75 2.12
N VAL A 278 12.04 14.08 2.22
CA VAL A 278 12.89 14.85 3.16
C VAL A 278 12.66 14.43 4.63
N PRO A 279 13.69 14.44 5.49
CA PRO A 279 13.60 13.93 6.86
C PRO A 279 13.02 14.94 7.87
N TYR A 280 12.16 15.86 7.41
CA TYR A 280 11.59 16.96 8.20
C TYR A 280 10.07 17.05 8.04
N GLU A 281 9.40 17.60 9.05
CA GLU A 281 7.97 17.93 8.94
C GLU A 281 7.82 19.24 8.17
N LEU A 282 6.95 19.23 7.16
CA LEU A 282 6.72 20.40 6.32
C LEU A 282 5.28 20.52 5.83
N VAL A 283 4.92 21.74 5.46
CA VAL A 283 3.66 22.07 4.77
C VAL A 283 4.01 22.86 3.52
N ILE A 284 3.84 22.25 2.35
CA ILE A 284 3.87 22.98 1.07
C ILE A 284 2.47 23.50 0.78
N THR A 285 2.33 24.79 0.58
CA THR A 285 1.08 25.42 0.15
C THR A 285 1.26 26.09 -1.19
N GLN A 286 0.39 25.73 -2.13
CA GLN A 286 0.26 26.38 -3.43
C GLN A 286 -1.12 27.00 -3.54
N THR A 287 -1.23 28.20 -4.10
CA THR A 287 -2.53 28.83 -4.40
C THR A 287 -2.50 29.34 -5.82
N PHE A 288 -3.55 29.04 -6.59
CA PHE A 288 -3.72 29.47 -7.97
C PHE A 288 -5.05 30.19 -8.15
N GLN A 289 -4.98 31.50 -8.40
CA GLN A 289 -6.14 32.34 -8.67
C GLN A 289 -6.27 32.55 -10.19
N PHE A 290 -7.33 32.03 -10.78
CA PHE A 290 -7.54 32.16 -12.23
C PHE A 290 -7.70 33.63 -12.63
N VAL A 291 -7.04 33.98 -13.74
CA VAL A 291 -7.14 35.30 -14.36
C VAL A 291 -8.01 35.17 -15.61
N HIS A 292 -8.89 36.15 -15.83
CA HIS A 292 -9.69 36.19 -17.06
C HIS A 292 -8.78 36.16 -18.29
N ARG A 293 -9.08 35.24 -19.20
CA ARG A 293 -8.28 34.94 -20.39
C ARG A 293 -7.93 36.18 -21.21
N GLN A 294 -8.91 37.05 -21.48
CA GLN A 294 -8.70 38.29 -22.23
C GLN A 294 -7.71 39.22 -21.53
N VAL A 295 -7.82 39.38 -20.21
CA VAL A 295 -6.93 40.22 -19.41
C VAL A 295 -5.49 39.69 -19.44
N ALA A 296 -5.31 38.37 -19.38
CA ALA A 296 -3.99 37.75 -19.48
C ALA A 296 -3.36 37.99 -20.86
N ILE A 297 -4.12 37.76 -21.94
CA ILE A 297 -3.68 37.99 -23.33
C ILE A 297 -3.26 39.44 -23.54
N SER A 298 -4.09 40.41 -23.14
CA SER A 298 -3.78 41.83 -23.31
C SER A 298 -2.50 42.24 -22.56
N LYS A 299 -2.27 41.73 -21.35
CA LYS A 299 -1.02 42.01 -20.61
C LYS A 299 0.22 41.45 -21.30
N MET A 300 0.13 40.24 -21.86
CA MET A 300 1.23 39.61 -22.59
C MET A 300 1.54 40.33 -23.90
N GLN A 301 0.51 40.75 -24.65
CA GLN A 301 0.69 41.56 -25.86
C GLN A 301 1.42 42.87 -25.54
N VAL A 302 1.01 43.57 -24.47
CA VAL A 302 1.70 44.79 -24.02
C VAL A 302 3.15 44.50 -23.62
N GLN A 303 3.41 43.40 -22.92
CA GLN A 303 4.77 43.00 -22.55
C GLN A 303 5.64 42.69 -23.77
N GLN A 304 5.10 41.96 -24.75
CA GLN A 304 5.76 41.64 -26.01
C GLN A 304 6.10 42.92 -26.81
N SER A 305 5.12 43.84 -26.94
CA SER A 305 5.35 45.11 -27.64
C SER A 305 6.45 45.94 -26.97
N ARG A 306 6.50 45.97 -25.64
CA ARG A 306 7.56 46.67 -24.90
C ARG A 306 8.94 46.08 -25.19
N MET A 307 9.07 44.75 -25.18
CA MET A 307 10.32 44.05 -25.48
C MET A 307 10.80 44.29 -26.91
N LEU A 308 9.89 44.30 -27.88
CA LEU A 308 10.20 44.62 -29.28
C LEU A 308 10.64 46.08 -29.46
N GLN A 309 10.02 47.02 -28.74
CA GLN A 309 10.33 48.45 -28.80
C GLN A 309 11.68 48.80 -28.16
N THR A 310 12.10 48.08 -27.12
CA THR A 310 13.37 48.34 -26.43
C THR A 310 14.61 47.89 -27.22
N GLN A 311 14.46 47.29 -28.41
CA GLN A 311 15.54 46.69 -29.22
C GLN A 311 16.47 45.75 -28.42
N ASP A 312 15.93 45.12 -27.37
CA ASP A 312 16.69 44.28 -26.47
C ASP A 312 16.95 42.91 -27.11
N LYS A 313 18.12 42.32 -26.88
CA LYS A 313 18.58 41.06 -27.51
C LYS A 313 17.88 39.80 -26.95
N ALA A 314 16.63 39.91 -26.50
CA ALA A 314 15.85 38.83 -25.90
C ALA A 314 14.97 38.08 -26.92
N ILE A 315 15.54 37.71 -28.07
CA ILE A 315 14.82 37.06 -29.19
C ILE A 315 14.07 35.80 -28.71
N SER A 316 14.69 34.99 -27.86
CA SER A 316 14.07 33.78 -27.30
C SER A 316 12.87 34.08 -26.41
N GLN A 317 12.94 35.10 -25.54
CA GLN A 317 11.83 35.47 -24.66
C GLN A 317 10.63 36.00 -25.46
N VAL A 318 10.88 36.77 -26.53
CA VAL A 318 9.82 37.21 -27.44
C VAL A 318 9.14 36.01 -28.10
N ALA A 319 9.91 35.03 -28.58
CA ALA A 319 9.38 33.80 -29.17
C ALA A 319 8.56 32.96 -28.17
N GLU A 320 9.01 32.86 -26.91
CA GLU A 320 8.27 32.20 -25.84
C GLU A 320 6.94 32.89 -25.52
N ILE A 321 6.93 34.23 -25.45
CA ILE A 321 5.69 35.01 -25.26
C ILE A 321 4.74 34.80 -26.45
N THR A 322 5.26 34.79 -27.69
CA THR A 322 4.45 34.49 -28.89
C THR A 322 3.81 33.11 -28.79
N ARG A 323 4.59 32.09 -28.44
CA ARG A 323 4.05 30.73 -28.27
C ARG A 323 3.01 30.65 -27.15
N ALA A 324 3.27 31.31 -26.02
CA ALA A 324 2.33 31.37 -24.91
C ALA A 324 1.02 32.09 -25.30
N LEU A 325 1.09 33.15 -26.11
CA LEU A 325 -0.06 33.84 -26.68
C LEU A 325 -0.86 32.90 -27.60
N ASP A 326 -0.21 32.17 -28.50
CA ASP A 326 -0.86 31.20 -29.38
C ASP A 326 -1.54 30.08 -28.59
N ASP A 327 -0.88 29.55 -27.56
CA ASP A 327 -1.45 28.55 -26.65
C ASP A 327 -2.64 29.10 -25.87
N ALA A 328 -2.58 30.37 -25.45
CA ALA A 328 -3.69 31.05 -24.80
C ALA A 328 -4.87 31.29 -25.75
N MET A 329 -4.60 31.70 -26.99
CA MET A 329 -5.60 32.02 -28.03
C MET A 329 -6.26 30.76 -28.61
N SER A 330 -5.53 29.64 -28.66
CA SER A 330 -6.07 28.33 -29.03
C SER A 330 -6.77 27.62 -27.86
N GLY A 331 -6.66 28.14 -26.63
CA GLY A 331 -7.25 27.52 -25.45
C GLY A 331 -6.54 26.22 -25.04
N ARG A 332 -5.23 26.10 -25.31
CA ARG A 332 -4.38 25.02 -24.80
C ARG A 332 -3.99 25.21 -23.33
N ILE A 333 -3.89 26.46 -22.88
CA ILE A 333 -3.56 26.84 -21.50
C ILE A 333 -4.49 27.93 -20.97
N ALA A 334 -4.60 28.03 -19.65
CA ALA A 334 -5.12 29.20 -18.96
C ALA A 334 -4.03 29.81 -18.04
N PHE A 335 -4.25 31.01 -17.52
CA PHE A 335 -3.31 31.71 -16.65
C PHE A 335 -3.93 32.03 -15.29
N GLY A 336 -3.06 32.09 -14.29
CA GLY A 336 -3.45 32.47 -12.94
C GLY A 336 -2.28 32.99 -12.13
N LEU A 337 -2.62 33.69 -11.06
CA LEU A 337 -1.65 34.12 -10.06
C LEU A 337 -1.33 32.95 -9.15
N HIS A 338 -0.09 32.48 -9.20
CA HIS A 338 0.43 31.39 -8.40
C HIS A 338 1.29 31.90 -7.25
N HIS A 339 1.12 31.26 -6.10
CA HIS A 339 1.88 31.45 -4.87
C HIS A 339 2.31 30.09 -4.35
N LEU A 340 3.56 29.96 -3.90
CA LEU A 340 4.07 28.76 -3.24
C LEU A 340 4.90 29.13 -2.02
N THR A 341 4.56 28.51 -0.89
CA THR A 341 5.32 28.55 0.37
C THR A 341 5.59 27.15 0.89
N ILE A 342 6.72 26.99 1.57
CA ILE A 342 7.09 25.76 2.29
C ILE A 342 7.37 26.15 3.74
N LEU A 343 6.50 25.72 4.66
CA LEU A 343 6.74 25.82 6.09
C LEU A 343 7.49 24.57 6.55
N CYS A 344 8.61 24.74 7.25
CA CYS A 344 9.33 23.66 7.94
C CYS A 344 9.12 23.79 9.44
N ARG A 345 8.99 22.67 10.16
CA ARG A 345 8.85 22.64 11.62
C ARG A 345 9.85 21.67 12.24
N GLU A 346 10.52 22.10 13.29
CA GLU A 346 11.48 21.29 14.05
C GLU A 346 11.48 21.62 15.54
N LYS A 347 12.01 20.70 16.36
CA LYS A 347 12.02 20.84 17.82
C LYS A 347 13.05 21.86 18.33
N THR A 348 14.05 22.17 17.52
CA THR A 348 15.16 23.06 17.90
C THR A 348 15.44 24.03 16.76
N GLU A 349 15.92 25.23 17.08
CA GLU A 349 16.32 26.22 16.07
C GLU A 349 17.40 25.67 15.12
N LYS A 350 18.38 24.94 15.65
CA LYS A 350 19.43 24.29 14.82
C LYS A 350 18.83 23.28 13.85
N GLY A 351 17.88 22.46 14.31
CA GLY A 351 17.14 21.54 13.46
C GLY A 351 16.37 22.27 12.36
N LEU A 352 15.71 23.38 12.71
CA LEU A 352 14.98 24.22 11.76
C LEU A 352 15.91 24.83 10.70
N GLU A 353 17.08 25.36 11.08
CA GLU A 353 18.05 25.91 10.12
C GLU A 353 18.57 24.84 9.14
N ASN A 354 18.78 23.61 9.61
CA ASN A 354 19.13 22.48 8.75
C ASN A 354 17.99 22.13 7.79
N ALA A 355 16.74 22.10 8.28
CA ALA A 355 15.56 21.82 7.47
C ALA A 355 15.36 22.87 6.36
N LEU A 356 15.44 24.15 6.72
CA LEU A 356 15.32 25.26 5.77
C LEU A 356 16.44 25.22 4.72
N SER A 357 17.67 24.92 5.13
CA SER A 357 18.80 24.82 4.18
C SER A 357 18.64 23.66 3.20
N LEU A 358 18.15 22.50 3.67
CA LEU A 358 17.84 21.38 2.77
C LEU A 358 16.72 21.74 1.79
N VAL A 359 15.62 22.33 2.27
CA VAL A 359 14.49 22.74 1.42
C VAL A 359 14.90 23.77 0.37
N GLU A 360 15.75 24.73 0.75
CA GLU A 360 16.31 25.72 -0.18
C GLU A 360 17.20 25.06 -1.25
N SER A 361 18.00 24.06 -0.87
CA SER A 361 18.79 23.26 -1.81
C SER A 361 17.91 22.46 -2.77
N GLU A 362 16.86 21.82 -2.28
CA GLU A 362 15.92 21.06 -3.13
C GLU A 362 15.18 21.96 -4.12
N LEU A 363 14.75 23.16 -3.70
CA LEU A 363 14.16 24.15 -4.62
C LEU A 363 15.17 24.60 -5.69
N THR A 364 16.43 24.80 -5.30
CA THR A 364 17.51 25.18 -6.23
C THR A 364 17.76 24.06 -7.24
N ASN A 365 17.79 22.80 -6.81
CA ASN A 365 17.91 21.63 -7.68
C ASN A 365 16.72 21.51 -8.66
N ALA A 366 15.53 21.94 -8.24
CA ALA A 366 14.35 22.05 -9.10
C ALA A 366 14.37 23.30 -10.02
N GLY A 367 15.45 24.07 -10.02
CA GLY A 367 15.61 25.28 -10.85
C GLY A 367 14.82 26.49 -10.36
N VAL A 368 14.42 26.51 -9.09
CA VAL A 368 13.58 27.56 -8.50
C VAL A 368 14.39 28.38 -7.49
N TYR A 369 14.32 29.71 -7.61
CA TYR A 369 15.00 30.58 -6.67
C TYR A 369 14.09 30.91 -5.48
N ALA A 370 14.50 30.47 -4.31
CA ALA A 370 13.75 30.57 -3.08
C ALA A 370 14.27 31.67 -2.15
N VAL A 371 13.45 32.09 -1.19
CA VAL A 371 13.86 33.04 -0.14
C VAL A 371 13.27 32.62 1.20
N ARG A 372 14.10 32.60 2.24
CA ARG A 372 13.64 32.45 3.62
C ARG A 372 12.93 33.72 4.07
N GLU A 373 11.68 33.60 4.48
CA GLU A 373 10.89 34.73 4.92
C GLU A 373 11.32 35.22 6.31
N LYS A 374 11.42 36.55 6.43
CA LYS A 374 11.76 37.25 7.67
C LYS A 374 10.69 38.31 7.92
N ILE A 375 10.71 39.37 7.11
CA ILE A 375 9.74 40.48 7.19
C ILE A 375 8.33 39.99 6.84
N ASN A 376 8.21 39.09 5.85
CA ASN A 376 6.90 38.56 5.45
C ASN A 376 6.57 37.23 6.15
N LEU A 377 7.25 36.86 7.24
CA LEU A 377 7.05 35.57 7.89
C LEU A 377 5.59 35.34 8.30
N GLU A 378 4.99 36.33 8.97
CA GLU A 378 3.59 36.24 9.42
C GLU A 378 2.58 36.29 8.24
N PRO A 379 2.66 37.24 7.29
CA PRO A 379 1.81 37.19 6.10
C PRO A 379 1.93 35.88 5.31
N ALA A 380 3.15 35.36 5.12
CA ALA A 380 3.38 34.11 4.40
C ALA A 380 2.75 32.91 5.11
N PHE A 381 2.76 32.90 6.45
CA PHE A 381 2.06 31.88 7.25
C PHE A 381 0.55 31.95 7.04
N TRP A 382 -0.06 33.13 7.22
CA TRP A 382 -1.50 33.27 7.07
C TRP A 382 -2.00 33.05 5.64
N ALA A 383 -1.15 33.31 4.63
CA ALA A 383 -1.41 33.00 3.23
C ALA A 383 -1.51 31.50 2.94
N GLN A 384 -1.05 30.62 3.86
CA GLN A 384 -1.20 29.17 3.71
C GLN A 384 -2.65 28.71 3.87
N LEU A 385 -3.51 29.48 4.54
CA LEU A 385 -4.92 29.16 4.73
C LEU A 385 -5.69 29.35 3.41
N PRO A 386 -6.37 28.31 2.88
CA PRO A 386 -7.19 28.45 1.69
C PRO A 386 -8.20 29.60 1.82
N GLY A 387 -8.29 30.44 0.78
CA GLY A 387 -9.15 31.62 0.76
C GLY A 387 -8.53 32.90 1.30
N ASN A 388 -7.36 32.84 1.94
CA ASN A 388 -6.71 33.99 2.56
C ASN A 388 -5.81 34.78 1.58
N PHE A 389 -6.37 35.13 0.42
CA PHE A 389 -5.61 35.67 -0.72
C PHE A 389 -4.93 37.01 -0.47
N ASP A 390 -5.47 37.81 0.46
CA ASP A 390 -4.98 39.16 0.76
C ASP A 390 -3.60 39.14 1.45
N TYR A 391 -3.21 38.02 2.06
CA TYR A 391 -1.89 37.84 2.69
C TYR A 391 -0.80 37.35 1.74
N ILE A 392 -1.15 37.00 0.49
CA ILE A 392 -0.19 36.51 -0.50
C ILE A 392 0.72 37.66 -0.96
N VAL A 393 1.95 37.67 -0.45
CA VAL A 393 2.96 38.69 -0.79
C VAL A 393 3.65 38.39 -2.12
N ARG A 394 4.11 37.14 -2.31
CA ARG A 394 4.86 36.72 -3.51
C ARG A 394 3.97 35.90 -4.44
N LYS A 395 3.44 36.55 -5.48
CA LYS A 395 2.66 35.91 -6.53
C LYS A 395 3.24 36.18 -7.91
N ALA A 396 3.20 35.19 -8.77
CA ALA A 396 3.60 35.31 -10.17
C ALA A 396 2.51 34.76 -11.09
N THR A 397 2.36 35.34 -12.28
CA THR A 397 1.45 34.79 -13.29
C THR A 397 2.10 33.60 -13.96
N ILE A 398 1.50 32.42 -13.86
CA ILE A 398 1.97 31.21 -14.55
C ILE A 398 0.80 30.56 -15.31
N SER A 399 1.12 29.68 -16.26
CA SER A 399 0.13 28.89 -16.99
C SER A 399 -0.38 27.72 -16.14
N THR A 400 -1.55 27.18 -16.50
CA THR A 400 -2.08 25.92 -15.93
C THR A 400 -1.18 24.73 -16.22
N LEU A 401 -0.39 24.78 -17.31
CA LEU A 401 0.60 23.75 -17.64
C LEU A 401 1.76 23.75 -16.63
N ASN A 402 2.23 24.94 -16.25
CA ASN A 402 3.26 25.09 -15.21
C ASN A 402 2.71 24.68 -13.83
N LEU A 403 1.47 25.07 -13.52
CA LEU A 403 0.78 24.60 -12.31
C LEU A 403 0.72 23.07 -12.24
N ALA A 404 0.46 22.39 -13.37
CA ALA A 404 0.42 20.93 -13.41
C ALA A 404 1.77 20.25 -13.13
N GLY A 405 2.89 20.96 -13.31
CA GLY A 405 4.23 20.53 -12.87
C GLY A 405 4.44 20.72 -11.37
N PHE A 406 4.12 21.91 -10.83
CA PHE A 406 4.24 22.19 -9.40
C PHE A 406 3.27 21.37 -8.53
N ALA A 407 2.01 21.27 -8.94
CA ALA A 407 0.97 20.48 -8.28
C ALA A 407 0.84 19.10 -8.96
N SER A 408 1.93 18.33 -8.93
CA SER A 408 1.98 17.01 -9.58
C SER A 408 1.05 15.96 -8.95
N GLN A 409 0.67 16.13 -7.68
CA GLN A 409 -0.22 15.22 -6.94
C GLN A 409 0.31 13.78 -6.88
N HIS A 410 1.62 13.65 -6.92
CA HIS A 410 2.36 12.41 -6.78
C HIS A 410 2.47 12.04 -5.30
N ASN A 411 2.38 10.75 -4.99
CA ASN A 411 2.59 10.25 -3.64
C ASN A 411 3.01 8.78 -3.66
N TYR A 412 3.46 8.30 -2.51
CA TYR A 412 3.75 6.89 -2.29
C TYR A 412 2.48 6.17 -1.84
N PRO A 413 2.14 5.00 -2.41
CA PRO A 413 1.03 4.23 -1.91
C PRO A 413 1.24 3.85 -0.44
N PHE A 414 0.20 4.05 0.36
CA PHE A 414 0.24 3.81 1.79
C PHE A 414 -0.28 2.41 2.17
N GLY A 415 -1.06 1.78 1.29
CA GLY A 415 -1.84 0.59 1.64
C GLY A 415 -2.97 0.92 2.62
N LYS A 416 -3.54 -0.11 3.25
CA LYS A 416 -4.61 0.03 4.25
C LYS A 416 -4.18 -0.61 5.56
N MET A 417 -4.14 0.18 6.64
CA MET A 417 -3.80 -0.32 7.97
C MET A 417 -4.87 -1.26 8.54
N GLU A 418 -6.14 -0.93 8.31
CA GLU A 418 -7.33 -1.66 8.83
C GLU A 418 -8.42 -1.74 7.74
N GLY A 419 -9.45 -2.55 7.97
CA GLY A 419 -10.56 -2.74 7.02
C GLY A 419 -10.18 -3.53 5.77
N ASN A 420 -9.12 -4.34 5.88
CA ASN A 420 -8.76 -5.37 4.90
C ASN A 420 -9.66 -6.60 5.07
N HIS A 421 -9.57 -7.56 4.13
CA HIS A 421 -10.35 -8.81 4.16
C HIS A 421 -10.21 -9.59 5.47
N TRP A 422 -8.99 -9.69 6.00
CA TRP A 422 -8.71 -10.30 7.31
C TRP A 422 -8.70 -9.29 8.47
N GLY A 423 -9.07 -8.02 8.23
CA GLY A 423 -9.06 -6.94 9.22
C GLY A 423 -7.84 -6.03 9.08
N ASP A 424 -6.84 -6.20 9.93
CA ASP A 424 -5.62 -5.38 9.90
C ASP A 424 -4.73 -5.72 8.70
N ALA A 425 -3.78 -4.87 8.35
CA ALA A 425 -2.71 -5.20 7.41
C ALA A 425 -1.91 -6.42 7.92
N ILE A 426 -1.31 -7.23 7.06
CA ILE A 426 -0.45 -8.35 7.44
C ILE A 426 0.79 -7.82 8.17
N THR A 427 1.48 -6.86 7.54
CA THR A 427 2.68 -6.23 8.09
C THR A 427 2.82 -4.81 7.54
N VAL A 428 3.84 -4.10 8.00
CA VAL A 428 4.25 -2.80 7.47
C VAL A 428 5.66 -2.92 6.92
N PHE A 429 5.87 -2.38 5.71
CA PHE A 429 7.19 -2.26 5.09
C PHE A 429 7.65 -0.80 5.06
N ASP A 430 8.97 -0.60 5.03
CA ASP A 430 9.56 0.71 4.72
C ASP A 430 9.51 0.91 3.19
N THR A 431 9.12 2.10 2.71
CA THR A 431 9.25 2.50 1.31
C THR A 431 10.55 3.26 1.06
N THR A 432 10.87 3.58 -0.20
CA THR A 432 12.01 4.43 -0.57
C THR A 432 11.95 5.84 0.06
N SER A 433 10.75 6.34 0.35
CA SER A 433 10.54 7.66 0.95
C SER A 433 10.51 7.68 2.48
N GLY A 434 10.73 6.53 3.11
CA GLY A 434 10.62 6.37 4.56
C GLY A 434 9.18 6.49 5.09
N THR A 435 8.19 6.33 4.19
CA THR A 435 6.78 6.19 4.57
C THR A 435 6.46 4.73 4.86
N PRO A 436 5.51 4.43 5.77
CA PRO A 436 5.07 3.06 5.99
C PRO A 436 4.15 2.61 4.85
N PHE A 437 4.37 1.39 4.35
CA PHE A 437 3.45 0.70 3.46
C PHE A 437 2.77 -0.45 4.21
N TYR A 438 1.48 -0.32 4.45
CA TYR A 438 0.66 -1.32 5.13
C TYR A 438 0.26 -2.43 4.15
N PHE A 439 1.03 -3.51 4.16
CA PHE A 439 0.88 -4.63 3.23
C PHE A 439 -0.20 -5.61 3.68
N ASN A 440 -1.02 -6.07 2.75
CA ASN A 440 -1.91 -7.21 2.90
C ASN A 440 -1.95 -8.00 1.58
N PHE A 441 -2.12 -9.31 1.63
CA PHE A 441 -2.19 -10.14 0.42
C PHE A 441 -3.43 -9.87 -0.44
N HIS A 442 -4.53 -9.49 0.20
CA HIS A 442 -5.82 -9.38 -0.48
C HIS A 442 -6.02 -8.03 -1.14
N CYS A 443 -6.42 -8.06 -2.40
CA CYS A 443 -7.13 -6.95 -3.03
C CYS A 443 -8.62 -7.32 -3.05
N LYS A 444 -9.41 -6.64 -2.21
CA LYS A 444 -10.78 -7.07 -1.86
C LYS A 444 -10.74 -8.47 -1.23
N ASP A 445 -11.39 -9.47 -1.82
CA ASP A 445 -11.47 -10.86 -1.34
C ASP A 445 -10.46 -11.81 -2.04
N VAL A 446 -9.71 -11.34 -3.04
CA VAL A 446 -8.72 -12.18 -3.77
C VAL A 446 -7.35 -11.99 -3.16
N GLY A 447 -6.77 -13.07 -2.61
CA GLY A 447 -5.46 -13.07 -1.93
C GLY A 447 -4.34 -13.83 -2.64
N HIS A 448 -4.58 -14.44 -3.81
CA HIS A 448 -3.54 -15.22 -4.49
C HIS A 448 -2.32 -14.35 -4.78
N THR A 449 -1.14 -14.89 -4.47
CA THR A 449 0.11 -14.13 -4.48
C THR A 449 1.19 -14.88 -5.25
N LEU A 450 1.92 -14.18 -6.11
CA LEU A 450 3.09 -14.69 -6.79
C LEU A 450 4.34 -13.99 -6.27
N ILE A 451 5.37 -14.75 -5.90
CA ILE A 451 6.67 -14.26 -5.45
C ILE A 451 7.75 -14.79 -6.38
N ILE A 452 8.50 -13.89 -6.99
CA ILE A 452 9.56 -14.20 -7.94
C ILE A 452 10.86 -13.60 -7.44
N GLY A 453 11.92 -14.40 -7.37
CA GLY A 453 13.25 -13.90 -7.06
C GLY A 453 14.33 -14.95 -7.24
N PRO A 454 15.50 -14.59 -7.83
CA PRO A 454 16.56 -15.54 -8.09
C PRO A 454 17.12 -16.13 -6.79
N THR A 455 17.86 -17.23 -6.90
CA THR A 455 18.54 -17.87 -5.77
C THR A 455 19.35 -16.84 -4.98
N GLY A 456 19.18 -16.83 -3.66
CA GLY A 456 19.91 -15.91 -2.76
C GLY A 456 19.34 -14.49 -2.66
N ALA A 457 18.30 -14.12 -3.42
CA ALA A 457 17.67 -12.80 -3.30
C ALA A 457 16.88 -12.59 -2.00
N GLY A 458 16.63 -13.66 -1.23
CA GLY A 458 15.87 -13.62 0.02
C GLY A 458 14.40 -14.04 -0.12
N LYS A 459 14.03 -14.74 -1.20
CA LYS A 459 12.68 -15.26 -1.50
C LYS A 459 12.06 -16.00 -0.29
N THR A 460 12.75 -17.04 0.19
CA THR A 460 12.30 -17.88 1.32
C THR A 460 12.15 -17.08 2.61
N VAL A 461 13.10 -16.17 2.90
CA VAL A 461 13.04 -15.29 4.07
C VAL A 461 11.80 -14.39 4.01
N LEU A 462 11.53 -13.77 2.86
CA LEU A 462 10.35 -12.90 2.67
C LEU A 462 9.05 -13.70 2.78
N LEU A 463 8.97 -14.85 2.09
CA LEU A 463 7.81 -15.74 2.13
C LEU A 463 7.48 -16.18 3.57
N ASN A 464 8.47 -16.70 4.28
CA ASN A 464 8.29 -17.18 5.65
C ASN A 464 8.03 -16.04 6.63
N PHE A 465 8.62 -14.86 6.41
CA PHE A 465 8.31 -13.66 7.20
C PHE A 465 6.83 -13.27 7.05
N LEU A 466 6.32 -13.21 5.82
CA LEU A 466 4.92 -12.87 5.56
C LEU A 466 3.97 -13.92 6.17
N CYS A 467 4.32 -15.20 6.07
CA CYS A 467 3.61 -16.30 6.72
C CYS A 467 3.59 -16.13 8.26
N ALA A 468 4.73 -15.81 8.87
CA ALA A 468 4.83 -15.56 10.32
C ALA A 468 3.95 -14.38 10.77
N GLN A 469 3.98 -13.26 10.03
CA GLN A 469 3.15 -12.09 10.34
C GLN A 469 1.65 -12.40 10.23
N SER A 470 1.27 -13.30 9.32
CA SER A 470 -0.10 -13.72 9.10
C SER A 470 -0.67 -14.56 10.24
N MET A 471 0.18 -15.16 11.09
CA MET A 471 -0.26 -15.99 12.23
C MET A 471 -1.14 -15.24 13.24
N LYS A 472 -1.14 -13.90 13.23
CA LYS A 472 -2.05 -13.10 14.05
C LYS A 472 -3.53 -13.32 13.73
N PHE A 473 -3.84 -13.76 12.51
CA PHE A 473 -5.19 -14.11 12.06
C PHE A 473 -5.54 -15.58 12.30
N ARG A 474 -4.63 -16.35 12.91
CA ARG A 474 -4.75 -17.80 13.15
C ARG A 474 -5.15 -18.60 11.89
N PRO A 475 -4.52 -18.35 10.73
CA PRO A 475 -4.88 -19.08 9.53
C PRO A 475 -4.42 -20.53 9.60
N ARG A 476 -5.12 -21.41 8.89
CA ARG A 476 -4.59 -22.74 8.55
C ARG A 476 -3.57 -22.58 7.43
N MET A 477 -2.40 -23.20 7.57
CA MET A 477 -1.32 -23.12 6.60
C MET A 477 -0.95 -24.51 6.12
N PHE A 478 -0.96 -24.71 4.80
CA PHE A 478 -0.42 -25.89 4.14
C PHE A 478 0.79 -25.47 3.30
N PHE A 479 1.98 -25.89 3.71
CA PHE A 479 3.24 -25.47 3.11
C PHE A 479 3.87 -26.65 2.37
N PHE A 480 3.96 -26.56 1.06
CA PHE A 480 4.69 -27.50 0.21
C PHE A 480 6.10 -26.96 0.06
N ASP A 481 7.00 -27.54 0.85
CA ASP A 481 8.40 -27.18 0.97
C ASP A 481 9.26 -28.01 0.01
N LYS A 482 10.42 -27.48 -0.35
CA LYS A 482 11.41 -28.19 -1.16
C LYS A 482 12.78 -28.05 -0.52
N ASP A 483 13.48 -29.17 -0.43
CA ASP A 483 14.85 -29.27 0.10
C ASP A 483 14.96 -28.82 1.57
N ARG A 484 13.87 -28.94 2.35
CA ARG A 484 13.79 -28.59 3.79
C ARG A 484 14.09 -27.13 4.10
N GLY A 485 13.85 -26.23 3.15
CA GLY A 485 14.10 -24.80 3.31
C GLY A 485 13.23 -24.13 4.38
N ALA A 486 12.03 -24.67 4.64
CA ALA A 486 11.09 -24.16 5.62
C ALA A 486 10.89 -25.08 6.83
N GLU A 487 11.62 -26.19 6.97
CA GLU A 487 11.44 -27.14 8.08
C GLU A 487 11.56 -26.46 9.46
N ILE A 488 12.65 -25.69 9.66
CA ILE A 488 12.89 -24.97 10.92
C ILE A 488 11.76 -23.98 11.21
N PHE A 489 11.29 -23.27 10.18
CA PHE A 489 10.21 -22.30 10.27
C PHE A 489 8.88 -22.95 10.67
N ILE A 490 8.50 -24.04 9.99
CA ILE A 490 7.24 -24.75 10.22
C ILE A 490 7.22 -25.33 11.64
N ARG A 491 8.32 -25.95 12.06
CA ARG A 491 8.47 -26.47 13.43
C ARG A 491 8.48 -25.34 14.45
N ALA A 492 9.12 -24.20 14.19
CA ALA A 492 9.10 -23.04 15.09
C ALA A 492 7.69 -22.45 15.28
N LEU A 493 6.82 -22.61 14.28
CA LEU A 493 5.39 -22.31 14.40
C LEU A 493 4.58 -23.39 15.15
N GLY A 494 5.23 -24.43 15.68
CA GLY A 494 4.54 -25.57 16.29
C GLY A 494 3.72 -26.38 15.29
N GLY A 495 4.09 -26.30 14.00
CA GLY A 495 3.45 -27.06 12.93
C GLY A 495 3.97 -28.49 12.82
N VAL A 496 3.20 -29.32 12.13
CA VAL A 496 3.59 -30.69 11.79
C VAL A 496 4.35 -30.67 10.47
N TYR A 497 5.55 -31.24 10.43
CA TYR A 497 6.36 -31.32 9.21
C TYR A 497 6.52 -32.78 8.77
N THR A 498 5.89 -33.12 7.65
CA THR A 498 5.85 -34.48 7.11
C THR A 498 6.84 -34.61 5.95
N VAL A 499 7.75 -35.57 6.07
CA VAL A 499 8.68 -35.93 5.00
C VAL A 499 8.04 -37.01 4.14
N ILE A 500 7.91 -36.76 2.84
CA ILE A 500 7.29 -37.71 1.92
C ILE A 500 8.37 -38.38 1.06
N GLU A 501 8.66 -39.63 1.40
CA GLU A 501 9.63 -40.46 0.70
C GLU A 501 8.93 -41.69 0.08
N PRO A 502 8.95 -41.85 -1.26
CA PRO A 502 8.21 -42.91 -1.96
C PRO A 502 8.47 -44.36 -1.51
N ARG A 503 9.61 -44.61 -0.85
CA ARG A 503 10.05 -45.94 -0.40
C ARG A 503 10.18 -46.06 1.12
N SER A 504 9.69 -45.04 1.83
CA SER A 504 9.63 -45.01 3.28
C SER A 504 8.17 -45.04 3.71
N LYS A 505 7.91 -45.33 4.99
CA LYS A 505 6.55 -45.34 5.54
C LYS A 505 6.02 -43.91 5.58
N SER A 506 4.95 -43.62 4.84
CA SER A 506 4.29 -42.30 4.83
C SER A 506 3.10 -42.21 5.79
N ASP A 507 2.60 -43.36 6.26
CA ASP A 507 1.35 -43.50 7.01
C ASP A 507 0.12 -42.88 6.31
N PHE A 508 0.14 -42.77 4.98
CA PHE A 508 -1.06 -42.38 4.23
C PHE A 508 -1.90 -43.62 3.94
N ASN A 509 -3.21 -43.49 4.12
CA ASN A 509 -4.16 -44.49 3.64
C ASN A 509 -5.48 -43.82 3.20
N PRO A 510 -5.63 -43.51 1.90
CA PRO A 510 -6.86 -42.90 1.37
C PRO A 510 -8.10 -43.78 1.55
N LEU A 511 -7.96 -45.10 1.66
CA LEU A 511 -9.09 -46.02 1.79
C LEU A 511 -9.81 -45.90 3.15
N GLN A 512 -9.20 -45.23 4.13
CA GLN A 512 -9.83 -44.92 5.42
C GLN A 512 -10.68 -43.64 5.42
N LEU A 513 -10.81 -42.95 4.29
CA LEU A 513 -11.76 -41.85 4.16
C LEU A 513 -13.19 -42.30 4.52
N ASP A 514 -14.01 -41.34 4.95
CA ASP A 514 -15.41 -41.61 5.28
C ASP A 514 -16.23 -41.90 4.03
N ASP A 515 -17.31 -42.66 4.18
CA ASP A 515 -18.14 -43.12 3.06
C ASP A 515 -19.07 -42.00 2.56
N THR A 516 -18.58 -41.21 1.62
CA THR A 516 -19.35 -40.16 0.93
C THR A 516 -19.28 -40.34 -0.59
N HIS A 517 -20.22 -39.73 -1.32
CA HIS A 517 -20.23 -39.79 -2.78
C HIS A 517 -18.96 -39.16 -3.38
N GLU A 518 -18.51 -38.04 -2.81
CA GLU A 518 -17.29 -37.34 -3.20
C GLU A 518 -16.04 -38.18 -2.93
N ASN A 519 -15.96 -38.85 -1.76
CA ASN A 519 -14.83 -39.71 -1.42
C ASN A 519 -14.79 -40.97 -2.28
N ARG A 520 -15.93 -41.59 -2.60
CA ARG A 520 -16.01 -42.70 -3.55
C ARG A 520 -15.49 -42.30 -4.92
N THR A 521 -15.96 -41.17 -5.45
CA THR A 521 -15.51 -40.63 -6.74
C THR A 521 -14.01 -40.35 -6.73
N PHE A 522 -13.52 -39.71 -5.66
CA PHE A 522 -12.09 -39.48 -5.46
C PHE A 522 -11.29 -40.79 -5.45
N LEU A 523 -11.72 -41.80 -4.70
CA LEU A 523 -11.02 -43.09 -4.59
C LEU A 523 -10.99 -43.83 -5.92
N THR A 524 -12.08 -43.83 -6.68
CA THR A 524 -12.08 -44.41 -8.04
C THR A 524 -11.05 -43.72 -8.93
N GLU A 525 -11.04 -42.39 -8.97
CA GLU A 525 -10.07 -41.64 -9.79
C GLU A 525 -8.63 -41.80 -9.28
N TRP A 526 -8.45 -41.92 -7.97
CA TRP A 526 -7.14 -42.16 -7.36
C TRP A 526 -6.60 -43.56 -7.69
N LEU A 527 -7.44 -44.60 -7.62
CA LEU A 527 -7.05 -45.96 -8.05
C LEU A 527 -6.73 -46.02 -9.55
N LYS A 528 -7.46 -45.25 -10.39
CA LYS A 528 -7.09 -45.09 -11.81
C LYS A 528 -5.69 -44.50 -11.96
N LEU A 529 -5.35 -43.46 -11.20
CA LEU A 529 -4.00 -42.88 -11.23
C LEU A 529 -2.93 -43.90 -10.82
N LEU A 530 -3.19 -44.70 -9.78
CA LEU A 530 -2.28 -45.78 -9.38
C LEU A 530 -2.08 -46.82 -10.50
N ALA A 531 -3.16 -47.18 -11.19
CA ALA A 531 -3.14 -48.19 -12.25
C ALA A 531 -2.68 -47.67 -13.62
N SER A 532 -2.43 -46.37 -13.78
CA SER A 532 -2.03 -45.75 -15.06
C SER A 532 -0.65 -45.11 -15.04
N VAL A 533 0.23 -45.49 -14.10
CA VAL A 533 1.60 -44.95 -13.98
C VAL A 533 2.38 -45.08 -15.30
N ASN A 534 2.17 -46.17 -16.05
CA ASN A 534 2.84 -46.41 -17.33
C ASN A 534 2.06 -45.88 -18.55
N GLY A 535 1.03 -45.05 -18.34
CA GLY A 535 0.21 -44.48 -19.42
C GLY A 535 -0.86 -45.43 -19.98
N ASP A 536 -1.19 -46.48 -19.24
CA ASP A 536 -2.14 -47.50 -19.68
C ASP A 536 -3.57 -46.97 -19.81
N LYS A 537 -4.29 -47.46 -20.82
CA LYS A 537 -5.71 -47.16 -21.01
C LYS A 537 -6.59 -48.12 -20.18
N PHE A 538 -7.78 -47.65 -19.83
CA PHE A 538 -8.79 -48.43 -19.12
C PHE A 538 -9.89 -48.87 -20.07
N THR A 539 -10.28 -50.15 -19.98
CA THR A 539 -11.50 -50.68 -20.59
C THR A 539 -12.72 -50.39 -19.71
N ALA A 540 -13.93 -50.57 -20.26
CA ALA A 540 -15.15 -50.47 -19.46
C ALA A 540 -15.18 -51.50 -18.31
N SER A 541 -14.58 -52.67 -18.52
CA SER A 541 -14.45 -53.72 -17.49
C SER A 541 -13.51 -53.29 -16.37
N ASP A 542 -12.37 -52.65 -16.68
CA ASP A 542 -11.45 -52.16 -15.66
C ASP A 542 -12.11 -51.08 -14.78
N ILE A 543 -12.88 -50.18 -15.41
CA ILE A 543 -13.61 -49.13 -14.68
C ILE A 543 -14.68 -49.73 -13.77
N ALA A 544 -15.44 -50.72 -14.26
CA ALA A 544 -16.41 -51.44 -13.44
C ALA A 544 -15.74 -52.12 -12.25
N THR A 545 -14.62 -52.81 -12.48
CA THR A 545 -13.83 -53.49 -11.43
C THR A 545 -13.33 -52.50 -10.38
N LEU A 546 -12.83 -51.33 -10.77
CA LEU A 546 -12.40 -50.28 -9.84
C LEU A 546 -13.57 -49.74 -9.00
N ASN A 547 -14.74 -49.55 -9.60
CA ASN A 547 -15.93 -49.11 -8.88
C ASN A 547 -16.39 -50.17 -7.86
N ASP A 548 -16.37 -51.45 -8.26
CA ASP A 548 -16.70 -52.57 -7.38
C ASP A 548 -15.70 -52.70 -6.23
N ALA A 549 -14.40 -52.48 -6.49
CA ALA A 549 -13.37 -52.41 -5.46
C ALA A 549 -13.67 -51.29 -4.45
N VAL A 550 -13.92 -50.06 -4.91
CA VAL A 550 -14.29 -48.95 -3.99
C VAL A 550 -15.56 -49.27 -3.20
N ALA A 551 -16.57 -49.87 -3.84
CA ALA A 551 -17.78 -50.30 -3.14
C ALA A 551 -17.49 -51.40 -2.10
N GLY A 552 -16.61 -52.34 -2.41
CA GLY A 552 -16.11 -53.37 -1.51
C GLY A 552 -15.34 -52.81 -0.32
N ASN A 553 -14.47 -51.82 -0.54
CA ASN A 553 -13.71 -51.15 0.52
C ASN A 553 -14.62 -50.61 1.63
N PHE A 554 -15.72 -49.96 1.28
CA PHE A 554 -16.64 -49.41 2.26
C PHE A 554 -17.50 -50.47 2.98
N LYS A 555 -17.55 -51.71 2.49
CA LYS A 555 -18.15 -52.85 3.21
C LYS A 555 -17.21 -53.45 4.26
N LEU A 556 -15.90 -53.20 4.17
CA LEU A 556 -14.93 -53.60 5.18
C LEU A 556 -15.01 -52.69 6.41
N ASN A 557 -14.64 -53.22 7.58
CA ASN A 557 -14.41 -52.39 8.76
C ASN A 557 -13.28 -51.41 8.46
N LYS A 558 -13.30 -50.21 9.06
CA LYS A 558 -12.32 -49.15 8.78
C LYS A 558 -10.86 -49.61 8.97
N ALA A 559 -10.60 -50.46 9.97
CA ALA A 559 -9.28 -51.03 10.23
C ALA A 559 -8.79 -52.02 9.16
N ASP A 560 -9.72 -52.63 8.41
CA ASP A 560 -9.42 -53.62 7.36
C ASP A 560 -9.27 -52.97 5.97
N ARG A 561 -9.45 -51.64 5.86
CA ARG A 561 -9.40 -50.90 4.59
C ARG A 561 -7.97 -50.61 4.16
N THR A 562 -7.30 -51.59 3.58
CA THR A 562 -5.92 -51.47 3.04
C THR A 562 -5.88 -51.89 1.57
N LEU A 563 -4.87 -51.47 0.81
CA LEU A 563 -4.74 -51.85 -0.60
C LEU A 563 -4.50 -53.36 -0.73
N SER A 564 -3.74 -53.96 0.19
CA SER A 564 -3.56 -55.41 0.27
C SER A 564 -4.88 -56.16 0.42
N ASN A 565 -5.79 -55.69 1.28
CA ASN A 565 -7.10 -56.32 1.43
C ASN A 565 -8.02 -56.05 0.23
N LEU A 566 -7.81 -54.92 -0.45
CA LEU A 566 -8.54 -54.56 -1.67
C LEU A 566 -8.08 -55.36 -2.90
N SER A 567 -6.88 -55.97 -2.85
CA SER A 567 -6.27 -56.68 -3.98
C SER A 567 -7.16 -57.79 -4.57
N ALA A 568 -7.96 -58.45 -3.73
CA ALA A 568 -8.90 -59.49 -4.13
C ALA A 568 -9.97 -59.00 -5.13
N PHE A 569 -10.24 -57.69 -5.16
CA PHE A 569 -11.21 -57.09 -6.10
C PHE A 569 -10.58 -56.75 -7.46
N PHE A 570 -9.26 -56.76 -7.63
CA PHE A 570 -8.60 -56.35 -8.88
C PHE A 570 -8.52 -57.46 -9.95
N GLY A 571 -8.99 -58.68 -9.62
CA GLY A 571 -8.96 -59.83 -10.51
C GLY A 571 -7.65 -60.63 -10.44
N LEU A 572 -7.44 -61.51 -11.41
CA LEU A 572 -6.23 -62.33 -11.50
C LEU A 572 -5.09 -61.60 -12.20
N GLU A 573 -3.87 -61.85 -11.75
CA GLU A 573 -2.65 -61.37 -12.41
C GLU A 573 -2.53 -61.95 -13.83
N GLY A 574 -2.11 -61.09 -14.76
CA GLY A 574 -1.92 -61.42 -16.16
C GLY A 574 -1.30 -60.25 -16.91
N ASP A 575 -0.95 -60.46 -18.18
CA ASP A 575 -0.32 -59.45 -19.01
C ASP A 575 -1.20 -58.19 -19.10
N ASN A 576 -0.65 -57.08 -18.61
CA ASN A 576 -1.32 -55.78 -18.56
C ASN A 576 -2.68 -55.75 -17.82
N SER A 577 -2.91 -56.69 -16.89
CA SER A 577 -4.12 -56.73 -16.06
C SER A 577 -4.13 -55.61 -15.00
N LEU A 578 -5.31 -55.25 -14.51
CA LEU A 578 -5.47 -54.27 -13.43
C LEU A 578 -4.73 -54.69 -12.15
N ALA A 579 -4.81 -55.96 -11.77
CA ALA A 579 -4.09 -56.53 -10.64
C ALA A 579 -2.57 -56.32 -10.78
N THR A 580 -2.00 -56.65 -11.95
CA THR A 580 -0.57 -56.48 -12.25
C THR A 580 -0.13 -55.03 -12.17
N ARG A 581 -0.93 -54.09 -12.69
CA ARG A 581 -0.61 -52.65 -12.64
C ARG A 581 -0.57 -52.10 -11.21
N LEU A 582 -1.41 -52.65 -10.33
CA LEU A 582 -1.51 -52.18 -8.94
C LEU A 582 -0.52 -52.85 -7.98
N LEU A 583 0.14 -53.96 -8.36
CA LEU A 583 1.10 -54.70 -7.51
C LEU A 583 2.18 -53.82 -6.89
N MET A 584 2.60 -52.74 -7.56
CA MET A 584 3.63 -51.85 -7.02
C MET A 584 3.20 -51.10 -5.75
N TRP A 585 1.89 -51.00 -5.47
CA TRP A 585 1.30 -50.15 -4.43
C TRP A 585 0.87 -50.89 -3.17
N TYR A 586 1.00 -52.22 -3.10
CA TYR A 586 0.62 -53.00 -1.92
C TYR A 586 1.55 -54.18 -1.67
N GLY A 587 1.48 -54.73 -0.45
CA GLY A 587 2.29 -55.88 -0.04
C GLY A 587 3.79 -55.61 -0.18
N ASN A 588 4.46 -56.37 -1.05
CA ASN A 588 5.91 -56.25 -1.31
C ASN A 588 6.23 -55.32 -2.51
N GLY A 589 5.25 -54.55 -2.99
CA GLY A 589 5.42 -53.59 -4.07
C GLY A 589 6.43 -52.49 -3.72
N SER A 590 7.12 -51.95 -4.73
CA SER A 590 8.17 -50.94 -4.57
C SER A 590 7.71 -49.63 -3.91
N HIS A 591 6.41 -49.36 -3.91
CA HIS A 591 5.75 -48.17 -3.37
C HIS A 591 4.67 -48.53 -2.34
N ALA A 592 4.61 -49.78 -1.86
CA ALA A 592 3.56 -50.24 -0.96
C ALA A 592 3.48 -49.40 0.34
N THR A 593 4.64 -48.98 0.85
CA THR A 593 4.76 -48.18 2.08
C THR A 593 4.12 -46.80 1.99
N LEU A 594 3.78 -46.32 0.79
CA LEU A 594 3.10 -45.04 0.59
C LEU A 594 1.62 -45.07 0.95
N PHE A 595 0.90 -46.15 0.67
CA PHE A 595 -0.56 -46.15 0.75
C PHE A 595 -1.17 -47.40 1.39
N ASP A 596 -0.42 -48.50 1.48
CA ASP A 596 -0.88 -49.76 2.04
C ASP A 596 -0.65 -49.81 3.57
N ASN A 597 -1.07 -48.74 4.26
CA ASN A 597 -0.87 -48.58 5.70
C ASN A 597 -2.14 -48.96 6.47
N GLN A 598 -2.01 -49.50 7.69
CA GLN A 598 -3.17 -49.87 8.52
C GLN A 598 -3.97 -48.66 9.02
N GLU A 599 -3.32 -47.53 9.25
CA GLU A 599 -3.94 -46.29 9.72
C GLU A 599 -3.49 -45.11 8.85
N ASP A 600 -4.42 -44.20 8.57
CA ASP A 600 -4.11 -42.91 7.96
C ASP A 600 -3.74 -41.88 9.03
N CYS A 601 -2.46 -41.56 9.16
CA CYS A 601 -1.97 -40.64 10.20
C CYS A 601 -2.03 -39.15 9.79
N LEU A 602 -2.43 -38.87 8.54
CA LEU A 602 -2.62 -37.50 8.06
C LEU A 602 -3.85 -36.91 8.75
N ASP A 603 -3.64 -36.06 9.75
CA ASP A 603 -4.71 -35.47 10.55
C ASP A 603 -4.54 -33.96 10.68
N PHE A 604 -5.41 -33.22 10.00
CA PHE A 604 -5.37 -31.77 9.99
C PHE A 604 -6.05 -31.10 11.19
N SER A 605 -6.54 -31.87 12.15
CA SER A 605 -7.04 -31.36 13.43
C SER A 605 -5.94 -31.15 14.48
N LYS A 606 -4.78 -31.81 14.31
CA LYS A 606 -3.66 -31.79 15.28
C LYS A 606 -2.94 -30.44 15.40
N ALA A 607 -2.97 -29.64 14.35
CA ALA A 607 -2.28 -28.35 14.28
C ALA A 607 -3.00 -27.39 13.33
N SER A 608 -2.53 -26.14 13.26
CA SER A 608 -2.96 -25.18 12.23
C SER A 608 -1.93 -25.00 11.12
N VAL A 609 -0.72 -25.54 11.26
CA VAL A 609 0.37 -25.39 10.30
C VAL A 609 0.89 -26.78 9.93
N PHE A 610 0.93 -27.06 8.64
CA PHE A 610 1.36 -28.34 8.07
C PHE A 610 2.38 -28.10 6.98
N GLY A 611 3.53 -28.77 7.08
CA GLY A 611 4.60 -28.78 6.10
C GLY A 611 4.70 -30.12 5.40
N PHE A 612 4.90 -30.12 4.10
CA PHE A 612 5.15 -31.31 3.30
C PHE A 612 6.46 -31.11 2.55
N GLU A 613 7.48 -31.92 2.86
CA GLU A 613 8.73 -31.92 2.11
C GLU A 613 8.56 -32.69 0.79
N MET A 614 8.77 -31.98 -0.32
CA MET A 614 8.49 -32.49 -1.65
C MET A 614 9.74 -32.98 -2.40
N GLY A 615 10.95 -32.76 -1.89
CA GLY A 615 12.20 -32.99 -2.62
C GLY A 615 12.37 -34.42 -3.15
N HIS A 616 12.08 -35.44 -2.35
CA HIS A 616 12.13 -36.84 -2.78
C HIS A 616 10.97 -37.20 -3.71
N LEU A 617 9.77 -36.73 -3.38
CA LEU A 617 8.56 -36.98 -4.16
C LEU A 617 8.63 -36.40 -5.59
N LEU A 618 9.20 -35.20 -5.75
CA LEU A 618 9.37 -34.56 -7.07
C LEU A 618 10.29 -35.34 -8.02
N ARG A 619 11.14 -36.23 -7.50
CA ARG A 619 12.03 -37.07 -8.29
C ARG A 619 11.40 -38.41 -8.69
N ASP A 620 10.25 -38.75 -8.11
CA ASP A 620 9.53 -39.99 -8.37
C ASP A 620 8.24 -39.70 -9.13
N SER A 621 8.30 -39.85 -10.45
CA SER A 621 7.15 -39.56 -11.32
C SER A 621 5.95 -40.47 -11.07
N ALA A 622 6.16 -41.67 -10.52
CA ALA A 622 5.07 -42.60 -10.23
C ALA A 622 4.30 -42.17 -8.97
N ALA A 623 5.03 -41.83 -7.91
CA ALA A 623 4.44 -41.43 -6.63
C ALA A 623 3.88 -40.00 -6.61
N LEU A 624 4.47 -39.08 -7.39
CA LEU A 624 4.14 -37.65 -7.36
C LEU A 624 2.64 -37.39 -7.50
N ALA A 625 2.01 -38.01 -8.51
CA ALA A 625 0.60 -37.74 -8.78
C ALA A 625 -0.36 -38.34 -7.75
N PRO A 626 -0.29 -39.63 -7.41
CA PRO A 626 -1.15 -40.21 -6.38
C PRO A 626 -1.06 -39.50 -5.03
N VAL A 627 0.14 -39.09 -4.60
CA VAL A 627 0.33 -38.42 -3.31
C VAL A 627 -0.28 -37.02 -3.32
N LEU A 628 0.03 -36.20 -4.33
CA LEU A 628 -0.53 -34.85 -4.43
C LEU A 628 -2.05 -34.85 -4.53
N ARG A 629 -2.60 -35.79 -5.31
CA ARG A 629 -4.05 -35.95 -5.46
C ARG A 629 -4.70 -36.23 -4.10
N TYR A 630 -4.08 -37.09 -3.29
CA TYR A 630 -4.54 -37.37 -1.94
C TYR A 630 -4.44 -36.16 -1.00
N LEU A 631 -3.28 -35.50 -0.94
CA LEU A 631 -3.08 -34.30 -0.11
C LEU A 631 -4.07 -33.19 -0.46
N PHE A 632 -4.27 -32.91 -1.75
CA PHE A 632 -5.19 -31.87 -2.22
C PHE A 632 -6.65 -32.19 -1.90
N HIS A 633 -7.04 -33.47 -1.96
CA HIS A 633 -8.38 -33.90 -1.56
C HIS A 633 -8.61 -33.69 -0.06
N ARG A 634 -7.64 -34.10 0.77
CA ARG A 634 -7.69 -33.89 2.22
C ARG A 634 -7.71 -32.42 2.60
N ILE A 635 -6.91 -31.59 1.91
CA ILE A 635 -6.90 -30.15 2.14
C ILE A 635 -8.28 -29.59 1.80
N SER A 636 -8.81 -29.90 0.62
CA SER A 636 -10.13 -29.44 0.16
C SER A 636 -11.25 -29.79 1.13
N ILE A 637 -11.32 -31.05 1.63
CA ILE A 637 -12.30 -31.47 2.64
C ILE A 637 -12.19 -30.61 3.90
N SER A 638 -10.97 -30.26 4.28
CA SER A 638 -10.74 -29.56 5.52
C SER A 638 -11.05 -28.06 5.45
N LEU A 639 -11.22 -27.45 4.26
CA LEU A 639 -11.49 -26.01 4.13
C LEU A 639 -12.94 -25.70 4.50
N ASP A 640 -13.14 -25.02 5.63
CA ASP A 640 -14.44 -24.73 6.24
C ASP A 640 -14.82 -23.23 6.20
N GLY A 641 -14.04 -22.40 5.50
CA GLY A 641 -14.19 -20.94 5.46
C GLY A 641 -13.39 -20.18 6.53
N SER A 642 -12.72 -20.89 7.44
CA SER A 642 -11.70 -20.27 8.29
C SER A 642 -10.53 -19.75 7.44
N PRO A 643 -9.87 -18.64 7.85
CA PRO A 643 -8.72 -18.09 7.12
C PRO A 643 -7.70 -19.18 6.82
N SER A 644 -7.37 -19.39 5.55
CA SER A 644 -6.45 -20.44 5.15
C SER A 644 -5.49 -19.98 4.06
N MET A 645 -4.29 -20.52 4.03
CA MET A 645 -3.31 -20.28 2.97
C MET A 645 -2.59 -21.56 2.58
N ILE A 646 -2.41 -21.73 1.27
CA ILE A 646 -1.61 -22.80 0.68
C ILE A 646 -0.35 -22.17 0.10
N VAL A 647 0.81 -22.62 0.55
CA VAL A 647 2.11 -22.10 0.13
C VAL A 647 2.78 -23.16 -0.73
N LEU A 648 3.12 -22.81 -1.96
CA LEU A 648 3.83 -23.66 -2.90
C LEU A 648 5.20 -23.05 -3.17
N ASP A 649 6.23 -23.50 -2.44
CA ASP A 649 7.61 -23.12 -2.75
C ASP A 649 8.14 -23.96 -3.90
N GLU A 650 8.74 -23.30 -4.88
CA GLU A 650 9.23 -23.90 -6.12
C GLU A 650 8.13 -24.67 -6.89
N ALA A 651 6.96 -24.04 -7.00
CA ALA A 651 5.73 -24.63 -7.50
C ALA A 651 5.74 -25.12 -8.96
N TRP A 652 6.77 -24.81 -9.76
CA TRP A 652 6.76 -25.06 -11.21
C TRP A 652 6.62 -26.54 -11.55
N ALA A 653 7.26 -27.43 -10.79
CA ALA A 653 7.14 -28.87 -11.01
C ALA A 653 5.70 -29.40 -10.81
N LEU A 654 4.92 -28.74 -9.94
CA LEU A 654 3.49 -29.05 -9.73
C LEU A 654 2.64 -28.46 -10.85
N ILE A 655 3.02 -27.29 -11.33
CA ILE A 655 2.29 -26.49 -12.31
C ILE A 655 2.47 -27.01 -13.74
N ASP A 656 3.60 -27.64 -14.06
CA ASP A 656 3.86 -28.27 -15.37
C ASP A 656 3.26 -29.68 -15.46
N ASN A 657 2.80 -30.24 -14.34
CA ASN A 657 2.18 -31.56 -14.34
C ASN A 657 0.77 -31.49 -14.94
N PRO A 658 0.47 -32.25 -16.02
CA PRO A 658 -0.80 -32.17 -16.74
C PRO A 658 -2.01 -32.59 -15.89
N VAL A 659 -1.79 -33.34 -14.82
CA VAL A 659 -2.84 -33.79 -13.89
C VAL A 659 -3.17 -32.71 -12.86
N PHE A 660 -2.19 -31.95 -12.38
CA PHE A 660 -2.37 -30.95 -11.30
C PHE A 660 -2.58 -29.52 -11.79
N ALA A 661 -2.03 -29.17 -12.95
CA ALA A 661 -2.26 -27.87 -13.56
C ALA A 661 -3.75 -27.49 -13.60
N PRO A 662 -4.69 -28.38 -13.99
CA PRO A 662 -6.13 -28.09 -13.92
C PRO A 662 -6.65 -27.84 -12.51
N THR A 663 -6.19 -28.60 -11.50
CA THR A 663 -6.60 -28.42 -10.10
C THR A 663 -6.12 -27.09 -9.54
N ILE A 664 -4.86 -26.73 -9.77
CA ILE A 664 -4.30 -25.43 -9.35
C ILE A 664 -5.05 -24.29 -10.05
N LYS A 665 -5.36 -24.45 -11.35
CA LYS A 665 -6.16 -23.49 -12.11
C LYS A 665 -7.57 -23.31 -11.54
N ASP A 666 -8.19 -24.38 -11.04
CA ASP A 666 -9.49 -24.32 -10.37
C ASP A 666 -9.37 -23.64 -8.99
N TRP A 667 -8.33 -23.96 -8.23
CA TRP A 667 -8.07 -23.32 -6.94
C TRP A 667 -7.99 -21.79 -7.04
N LEU A 668 -7.28 -21.29 -8.07
CA LEU A 668 -7.17 -19.86 -8.37
C LEU A 668 -8.52 -19.16 -8.61
N LYS A 669 -9.58 -19.92 -8.94
CA LYS A 669 -10.92 -19.39 -9.21
C LYS A 669 -11.87 -19.56 -8.02
N VAL A 670 -11.73 -20.65 -7.28
CA VAL A 670 -12.74 -21.11 -6.31
C VAL A 670 -12.35 -20.82 -4.87
N LEU A 671 -11.06 -20.93 -4.50
CA LEU A 671 -10.62 -20.90 -3.09
C LEU A 671 -10.93 -19.59 -2.35
N ARG A 672 -11.04 -18.47 -3.07
CA ARG A 672 -11.47 -17.18 -2.48
C ARG A 672 -12.82 -17.29 -1.75
N LYS A 673 -13.74 -18.13 -2.25
CA LYS A 673 -15.07 -18.35 -1.64
C LYS A 673 -14.98 -19.08 -0.29
N LEU A 674 -13.89 -19.81 -0.08
CA LEU A 674 -13.57 -20.55 1.15
C LEU A 674 -12.57 -19.78 2.02
N ASN A 675 -12.43 -18.46 1.83
CA ASN A 675 -11.48 -17.62 2.55
C ASN A 675 -10.03 -18.16 2.52
N THR A 676 -9.68 -18.76 1.38
CA THR A 676 -8.41 -19.44 1.15
C THR A 676 -7.71 -18.82 -0.05
N PHE A 677 -6.39 -18.62 0.05
CA PHE A 677 -5.58 -18.23 -1.10
C PHE A 677 -4.30 -19.06 -1.21
N VAL A 678 -3.63 -18.90 -2.35
CA VAL A 678 -2.42 -19.65 -2.70
C VAL A 678 -1.27 -18.66 -2.87
N ILE A 679 -0.12 -18.95 -2.27
CA ILE A 679 1.13 -18.24 -2.48
C ILE A 679 2.04 -19.13 -3.33
N PHE A 680 2.42 -18.65 -4.50
CA PHE A 680 3.37 -19.29 -5.39
C PHE A 680 4.72 -18.61 -5.24
N ALA A 681 5.79 -19.36 -5.01
CA ALA A 681 7.13 -18.81 -4.97
C ALA A 681 8.04 -19.54 -5.98
N THR A 682 8.68 -18.80 -6.89
CA THR A 682 9.57 -19.39 -7.91
C THR A 682 10.88 -18.61 -8.03
N GLN A 683 11.96 -19.32 -8.34
CA GLN A 683 13.26 -18.71 -8.66
C GLN A 683 13.40 -18.33 -10.14
N SER A 684 12.64 -19.01 -11.01
CA SER A 684 12.73 -18.91 -12.46
C SER A 684 11.48 -18.27 -13.04
N VAL A 685 11.68 -17.19 -13.78
CA VAL A 685 10.60 -16.50 -14.49
C VAL A 685 10.24 -17.20 -15.78
N GLU A 686 11.24 -17.76 -16.44
CA GLU A 686 11.09 -18.53 -17.66
C GLU A 686 10.22 -19.77 -17.44
N ASP A 687 10.33 -20.42 -16.28
CA ASP A 687 9.46 -21.56 -15.95
C ASP A 687 8.03 -21.11 -15.64
N ALA A 688 7.88 -19.98 -14.93
CA ALA A 688 6.56 -19.42 -14.67
C ALA A 688 5.85 -18.97 -15.95
N SER A 689 6.58 -18.45 -16.94
CA SER A 689 6.00 -17.98 -18.20
C SER A 689 5.62 -19.11 -19.16
N LYS A 690 6.39 -20.20 -19.19
CA LYS A 690 6.12 -21.36 -20.07
C LYS A 690 5.04 -22.30 -19.56
N SER A 691 4.60 -22.12 -18.31
CA SER A 691 3.54 -22.91 -17.70
C SER A 691 2.24 -22.91 -18.51
N ALA A 692 1.57 -24.07 -18.58
CA ALA A 692 0.23 -24.23 -19.16
C ALA A 692 -0.87 -23.37 -18.50
N ILE A 693 -0.63 -22.85 -17.30
CA ILE A 693 -1.57 -22.00 -16.55
C ILE A 693 -1.03 -20.58 -16.29
N SER A 694 0.07 -20.20 -16.95
CA SER A 694 0.74 -18.89 -16.83
C SER A 694 -0.26 -17.72 -16.89
N ASP A 695 -1.10 -17.66 -17.92
CA ASP A 695 -2.12 -16.61 -18.07
C ASP A 695 -3.08 -16.54 -16.86
N THR A 696 -3.49 -17.70 -16.34
CA THR A 696 -4.38 -17.74 -15.17
C THR A 696 -3.65 -17.34 -13.91
N LEU A 697 -2.38 -17.73 -13.73
CA LEU A 697 -1.56 -17.29 -12.60
C LEU A 697 -1.42 -15.77 -12.60
N VAL A 698 -1.05 -15.16 -13.72
CA VAL A 698 -0.90 -13.70 -13.81
C VAL A 698 -2.23 -12.99 -13.57
N GLN A 699 -3.33 -13.45 -14.16
CA GLN A 699 -4.63 -12.79 -14.04
C GLN A 699 -5.30 -12.98 -12.68
N GLN A 700 -5.10 -14.11 -12.01
CA GLN A 700 -5.76 -14.43 -10.74
C GLN A 700 -4.91 -14.08 -9.51
N THR A 701 -3.63 -13.74 -9.69
CA THR A 701 -2.79 -13.23 -8.59
C THR A 701 -3.03 -11.75 -8.38
N ALA A 702 -3.73 -11.42 -7.30
CA ALA A 702 -4.00 -10.04 -6.90
C ALA A 702 -2.73 -9.29 -6.50
N THR A 703 -1.75 -10.04 -5.98
CA THR A 703 -0.47 -9.52 -5.49
C THR A 703 0.67 -10.24 -6.21
N GLN A 704 1.60 -9.47 -6.77
CA GLN A 704 2.84 -9.98 -7.36
C GLN A 704 4.02 -9.29 -6.68
N ILE A 705 5.01 -10.07 -6.26
CA ILE A 705 6.19 -9.60 -5.55
C ILE A 705 7.43 -10.02 -6.34
N PHE A 706 8.24 -9.04 -6.74
CA PHE A 706 9.45 -9.27 -7.50
C PHE A 706 10.67 -8.79 -6.70
N LEU A 707 11.54 -9.73 -6.35
CA LEU A 707 12.83 -9.43 -5.78
C LEU A 707 13.82 -9.01 -6.88
N PRO A 708 14.86 -8.22 -6.56
CA PRO A 708 15.82 -7.76 -7.56
C PRO A 708 16.47 -8.91 -8.33
N ASN A 709 16.56 -8.74 -9.65
CA ASN A 709 17.16 -9.71 -10.55
C ASN A 709 17.96 -9.02 -11.65
N LEU A 710 19.29 -8.96 -11.48
CA LEU A 710 20.21 -8.36 -12.46
C LEU A 710 20.19 -9.05 -13.84
N LYS A 711 19.69 -10.30 -13.88
CA LYS A 711 19.53 -11.10 -15.11
C LYS A 711 18.11 -11.04 -15.69
N ALA A 712 17.26 -10.12 -15.22
CA ALA A 712 15.89 -10.00 -15.71
C ALA A 712 15.85 -9.78 -17.24
N THR A 713 14.96 -10.54 -17.88
CA THR A 713 14.70 -10.54 -19.33
C THR A 713 13.37 -9.83 -19.62
N ASP A 714 13.07 -9.58 -20.89
CA ASP A 714 11.82 -8.92 -21.31
C ASP A 714 10.54 -9.74 -21.01
N VAL A 715 10.69 -11.02 -20.62
CA VAL A 715 9.60 -11.87 -20.11
C VAL A 715 8.89 -11.23 -18.92
N TYR A 716 9.63 -10.50 -18.08
CA TYR A 716 9.06 -9.76 -16.95
C TYR A 716 7.98 -8.76 -17.40
N ARG A 717 8.19 -8.10 -18.54
CA ARG A 717 7.25 -7.11 -19.09
C ARG A 717 6.13 -7.79 -19.86
N SER A 718 6.49 -8.65 -20.81
CA SER A 718 5.54 -9.28 -21.73
C SER A 718 4.55 -10.22 -21.04
N VAL A 719 4.95 -10.94 -19.99
CA VAL A 719 4.10 -11.94 -19.32
C VAL A 719 3.46 -11.39 -18.06
N PHE A 720 4.22 -10.69 -17.20
CA PHE A 720 3.72 -10.17 -15.92
C PHE A 720 3.17 -8.74 -16.02
N MET A 721 3.05 -8.21 -17.25
CA MET A 721 2.48 -6.90 -17.54
C MET A 721 3.18 -5.77 -16.76
N LEU A 722 4.50 -5.89 -16.57
CA LEU A 722 5.29 -4.86 -15.89
C LEU A 722 5.57 -3.68 -16.83
N SER A 723 5.54 -2.46 -16.29
CA SER A 723 5.98 -1.26 -17.00
C SER A 723 7.49 -1.29 -17.27
N GLU A 724 7.97 -0.45 -18.18
CA GLU A 724 9.43 -0.33 -18.42
C GLU A 724 10.15 0.10 -17.14
N ARG A 725 9.53 1.01 -16.38
CA ARG A 725 10.03 1.51 -15.10
C ARG A 725 10.08 0.41 -14.04
N GLU A 726 9.01 -0.37 -13.88
CA GLU A 726 8.95 -1.51 -12.96
C GLU A 726 10.05 -2.54 -13.28
N TYR A 727 10.22 -2.88 -14.56
CA TYR A 727 11.27 -3.77 -15.02
C TYR A 727 12.68 -3.22 -14.75
N THR A 728 12.91 -1.94 -15.04
CA THR A 728 14.19 -1.25 -14.77
C THR A 728 14.53 -1.29 -13.28
N LEU A 729 13.54 -1.06 -12.41
CA LEU A 729 13.72 -1.13 -10.95
C LEU A 729 14.12 -2.53 -10.51
N ILE A 730 13.47 -3.60 -11.03
CA ILE A 730 13.84 -4.98 -10.71
C ILE A 730 15.26 -5.30 -11.18
N LYS A 731 15.63 -4.83 -12.37
CA LYS A 731 16.91 -5.17 -13.02
C LYS A 731 18.11 -4.44 -12.42
N HIS A 732 17.93 -3.22 -11.94
CA HIS A 732 19.04 -2.37 -11.51
C HIS A 732 19.11 -2.14 -10.00
N THR A 733 18.08 -2.52 -9.24
CA THR A 733 18.14 -2.46 -7.77
C THR A 733 19.19 -3.44 -7.24
N ASP A 734 20.09 -2.96 -6.39
CA ASP A 734 21.07 -3.81 -5.70
C ASP A 734 20.35 -4.74 -4.71
N PRO A 735 20.46 -6.08 -4.85
CA PRO A 735 19.87 -7.05 -3.92
C PRO A 735 20.26 -6.84 -2.45
N ALA A 736 21.42 -6.25 -2.16
CA ALA A 736 21.89 -5.98 -0.80
C ALA A 736 21.03 -4.92 -0.08
N THR A 737 20.35 -4.04 -0.82
CA THR A 737 19.48 -3.01 -0.26
C THR A 737 18.22 -3.60 0.39
N ARG A 738 17.83 -4.82 -0.01
CA ARG A 738 16.59 -5.53 0.41
C ARG A 738 15.30 -4.83 -0.02
N PHE A 739 15.37 -3.95 -1.02
CA PHE A 739 14.19 -3.45 -1.71
C PHE A 739 13.65 -4.50 -2.68
N PHE A 740 12.34 -4.50 -2.87
CA PHE A 740 11.63 -5.36 -3.81
C PHE A 740 10.36 -4.64 -4.28
N LEU A 741 9.86 -5.04 -5.45
CA LEU A 741 8.65 -4.49 -6.04
C LEU A 741 7.44 -5.29 -5.55
N ILE A 742 6.41 -4.60 -5.08
CA ILE A 742 5.08 -5.17 -4.82
C ILE A 742 4.13 -4.53 -5.84
N LYS A 743 3.48 -5.34 -6.66
CA LYS A 743 2.42 -4.93 -7.58
C LYS A 743 1.09 -5.48 -7.11
N GLN A 744 0.12 -4.60 -6.88
CA GLN A 744 -1.24 -4.94 -6.47
C GLN A 744 -2.25 -4.19 -7.33
N ALA A 745 -3.07 -4.94 -8.07
CA ALA A 745 -3.95 -4.38 -9.09
C ALA A 745 -3.18 -3.43 -10.03
N MET A 746 -3.57 -2.15 -10.09
CA MET A 746 -2.97 -1.12 -10.98
C MET A 746 -1.92 -0.25 -10.28
N SER A 747 -1.45 -0.64 -9.10
CA SER A 747 -0.48 0.13 -8.32
C SER A 747 0.72 -0.73 -7.96
N ALA A 748 1.90 -0.12 -7.97
CA ALA A 748 3.12 -0.76 -7.52
C ALA A 748 3.85 0.10 -6.49
N VAL A 749 4.62 -0.57 -5.64
CA VAL A 749 5.35 0.02 -4.51
C VAL A 749 6.71 -0.64 -4.43
N ILE A 750 7.75 0.17 -4.25
CA ILE A 750 9.05 -0.32 -3.84
C ILE A 750 9.08 -0.39 -2.31
N ALA A 751 9.11 -1.61 -1.78
CA ALA A 751 9.08 -1.91 -0.36
C ALA A 751 10.40 -2.53 0.08
N ARG A 752 10.72 -2.41 1.36
CA ARG A 752 11.95 -2.95 1.96
C ARG A 752 11.65 -3.83 3.14
N ILE A 753 12.30 -4.99 3.18
CA ILE A 753 12.36 -5.86 4.36
C ILE A 753 13.75 -5.78 4.98
N ASN A 754 13.90 -4.98 6.04
CA ASN A 754 15.16 -4.86 6.75
C ASN A 754 15.13 -5.72 8.02
N LEU A 755 15.74 -6.90 7.98
CA LEU A 755 15.91 -7.80 9.14
C LEU A 755 17.31 -7.75 9.78
N ALA A 756 18.17 -6.78 9.44
CA ALA A 756 19.46 -6.61 10.11
C ALA A 756 19.32 -6.49 11.64
N GLY A 757 20.15 -7.18 12.43
CA GLY A 757 20.01 -7.27 13.88
C GLY A 757 18.93 -8.26 14.35
N MET A 758 18.40 -9.09 13.45
CA MET A 758 17.46 -10.19 13.71
C MET A 758 18.00 -11.49 13.10
N GLU A 759 19.30 -11.74 13.23
CA GLU A 759 20.01 -12.91 12.69
C GLU A 759 19.43 -14.23 13.21
N ASP A 760 19.01 -14.23 14.48
CA ASP A 760 18.26 -15.31 15.13
C ASP A 760 16.97 -15.63 14.37
N VAL A 761 16.17 -14.62 14.04
CA VAL A 761 14.95 -14.79 13.25
C VAL A 761 15.27 -15.27 11.84
N ILE A 762 16.28 -14.70 11.18
CA ILE A 762 16.66 -15.09 9.82
C ILE A 762 17.05 -16.58 9.77
N SER A 763 17.76 -17.09 10.78
CA SER A 763 18.17 -18.50 10.85
C SER A 763 17.01 -19.49 10.95
N VAL A 764 15.83 -19.03 11.41
CA VAL A 764 14.59 -19.82 11.45
C VAL A 764 13.79 -19.65 10.17
N LEU A 765 13.75 -18.44 9.61
CA LEU A 765 13.01 -18.14 8.38
C LEU A 765 13.62 -18.78 7.12
N SER A 766 14.88 -19.21 7.16
CA SER A 766 15.54 -19.86 6.03
C SER A 766 16.47 -20.95 6.54
N GLY A 767 16.02 -22.20 6.43
CA GLY A 767 16.83 -23.37 6.75
C GLY A 767 17.95 -23.59 5.73
N ARG A 768 19.07 -24.09 6.22
CA ARG A 768 20.20 -24.65 5.47
C ARG A 768 20.50 -26.05 6.00
N ALA A 769 21.14 -26.90 5.19
CA ALA A 769 21.40 -28.30 5.56
C ALA A 769 22.09 -28.46 6.93
N ASP A 770 23.10 -27.65 7.22
CA ASP A 770 23.81 -27.61 8.51
C ASP A 770 22.89 -27.20 9.68
N THR A 771 22.07 -26.18 9.49
CA THR A 771 21.11 -25.72 10.51
C THR A 771 19.95 -26.69 10.74
N VAL A 772 19.52 -27.42 9.72
CA VAL A 772 18.49 -28.48 9.85
C VAL A 772 19.05 -29.67 10.64
N LEU A 773 20.29 -30.09 10.36
CA LEU A 773 20.98 -31.11 11.15
C LEU A 773 21.21 -30.67 12.60
N LEU A 774 21.49 -29.38 12.82
CA LEU A 774 21.56 -28.82 14.15
C LEU A 774 20.20 -28.88 14.85
N LEU A 775 19.11 -28.50 14.17
CA LEU A 775 17.76 -28.58 14.72
C LEU A 775 17.41 -30.00 15.19
N HIS A 776 17.66 -31.02 14.36
CA HIS A 776 17.35 -32.42 14.71
C HIS A 776 18.08 -32.86 15.97
N ARG A 777 19.40 -32.57 16.08
CA ARG A 777 20.19 -32.87 17.29
C ARG A 777 19.64 -32.18 18.54
N ILE A 778 19.19 -30.93 18.42
CA ILE A 778 18.62 -30.20 19.57
C ILE A 778 17.24 -30.79 19.94
N MET A 779 16.40 -31.14 18.96
CA MET A 779 15.09 -31.72 19.23
C MET A 779 15.17 -33.11 19.86
N GLU A 780 16.18 -33.91 19.51
CA GLU A 780 16.45 -35.21 20.18
C GLU A 780 16.77 -35.04 21.67
N GLU A 781 17.49 -33.98 22.04
CA GLU A 781 17.93 -33.73 23.42
C GLU A 781 16.87 -32.99 24.26
N TYR A 782 16.15 -32.03 23.66
CA TYR A 782 15.26 -31.09 24.39
C TYR A 782 13.77 -31.22 24.04
N GLY A 783 13.41 -32.09 23.10
CA GLY A 783 12.04 -32.35 22.63
C GLY A 783 11.57 -31.40 21.51
N GLU A 784 10.36 -31.67 21.00
CA GLU A 784 9.85 -31.00 19.79
C GLU A 784 9.17 -29.64 20.03
N GLU A 785 8.86 -29.30 21.29
CA GLU A 785 8.17 -28.05 21.61
C GLU A 785 9.06 -26.82 21.35
N PRO A 786 8.62 -25.85 20.51
CA PRO A 786 9.43 -24.69 20.13
C PRO A 786 9.95 -23.86 21.31
N VAL A 787 9.19 -23.78 22.40
CA VAL A 787 9.59 -23.03 23.58
C VAL A 787 10.84 -23.62 24.25
N LYS A 788 11.10 -24.93 24.07
CA LYS A 788 12.26 -25.64 24.63
C LYS A 788 13.49 -25.55 23.73
N TRP A 789 13.36 -25.89 22.44
CA TRP A 789 14.51 -26.00 21.55
C TRP A 789 14.94 -24.68 20.90
N LEU A 790 14.02 -23.75 20.65
CA LEU A 790 14.30 -22.53 19.88
C LEU A 790 15.32 -21.59 20.57
N PRO A 791 15.29 -21.38 21.90
CA PRO A 791 16.32 -20.61 22.59
C PRO A 791 17.73 -21.20 22.43
N ILE A 792 17.84 -22.53 22.51
CA ILE A 792 19.11 -23.27 22.39
C ILE A 792 19.61 -23.22 20.94
N PHE A 793 18.70 -23.34 19.98
CA PHE A 793 19.00 -23.17 18.57
C PHE A 793 19.61 -21.79 18.28
N TYR A 794 19.05 -20.71 18.84
CA TYR A 794 19.60 -19.36 18.70
C TYR A 794 20.99 -19.18 19.32
N GLU A 795 21.29 -19.89 20.41
CA GLU A 795 22.62 -19.90 21.01
C GLU A 795 23.63 -20.59 20.10
N LYS A 796 23.36 -21.83 19.69
CA LYS A 796 24.27 -22.61 18.84
C LYS A 796 24.47 -22.01 17.44
N VAL A 797 23.45 -21.40 16.84
CA VAL A 797 23.61 -20.69 15.56
C VAL A 797 24.51 -19.47 15.69
N ARG A 798 24.48 -18.76 16.84
CA ARG A 798 25.39 -17.63 17.09
C ARG A 798 26.84 -18.09 17.23
N GLU A 799 27.07 -19.25 17.82
CA GLU A 799 28.41 -19.87 17.91
C GLU A 799 28.96 -20.29 16.54
N LEU A 800 28.10 -20.79 15.64
CA LEU A 800 28.49 -21.17 14.27
C LEU A 800 28.79 -19.97 13.35
N GLY A 801 28.30 -18.78 13.71
CA GLY A 801 28.47 -17.54 12.94
C GLY A 801 29.62 -16.65 13.42
N GLN A 802 30.28 -17.00 14.53
CA GLN A 802 31.56 -16.43 14.97
C GLN A 802 32.71 -17.24 14.36
#